data_AF-A0A2V8WNZ3-F1
#
_entry.id   AF-A0A2V8WNZ3-F1
#
_cell.length_a   1.000
_cell.length_b   1.000
_cell.length_c   1.000
_cell.angle_alpha   90.00
_cell.angle_beta   90.00
_cell.angle_gamma   90.00
#
_symmetry.space_group_name_H-M   'P 1'
#
loop_
_entity.id
_entity.type
_entity.pdbx_description
1 polymer ?
#
loop_
_entity_poly.entity_id
_entity_poly.type
_entity_poly.pdbx_seq_one_letter_code
_entity_poly.pdbx_strand_id
1 'polypeptide(L)'
;MRDSIVTVSQPPTTPSQTCTVAAGSGTATATVTTVVVTCTTGTQAIGVTVAGLTGTGLVLQNGTEFLTITGTTTTSQFKTAIPFGQTYNVTVSTQPTSPAQTCTVTNGSGTSTAGVAITVQVTCSLGTLSIGGSVSGYSGGTGFALQNNGVDTLTITKNGVFTFPILVPVNGAYKVTVSGQPSGPNQTCTVSFGTGTATANVTNVSVVCPAVFHPINVSVVGVLGASGAMQLQDNGGDNLMTPKNGDYAFATPIAHGSPYDVNVFVAPGTQAEGCIVWGFSGTALATPVNPVPVVDCGHNDWTWMAGSNLTDQFGSPQPVPTVPPAPPPACPPVSTFTPGGNNYSATWTDNSGNLWLLTGDVFSSTTPPQSNMPGFFNELWEFTGTANYGGSCGNVWKLVRPPTPPTGPTPPGRWGAITWTDLGTGNLWLFGGQDGSLAFLNDLWEYNIATNTWASHAGGGNQPGVYGIQGTASASNLPGGRWGASARRDAVSGIVWLFGGFGCDSTGPGCSNLLLNDLWKYSGGQWTWVSGANTGNQAGTYGTQGTAAAGNVPPGRQASVAWVDNIGNFWMFGGFTSGTNGFNDLWKFDPAATQWTWVSGSKGATSTPGNYGTQGIAASTNVPGARWISAAWSDIHGNLWLFGGQGFDATGNGSLGDLWEFTLDTTTDAGNPATIALNQWTWIKGPNAVSQPGIYGLPADPRVWPHVTNNPGTRWGPAYWTTTPAQTGDQQFWMLGGEGFDATGSVGKGFRLLNDLWRYLPYP
;
A
#
# COMPACT_ATOMS: atom_id res chain seq x y z
N MET A 1 -63.61 -26.79 -120.36
CA MET A 1 -63.45 -25.62 -119.45
C MET A 1 -62.88 -26.14 -118.14
N ARG A 2 -61.78 -25.58 -117.62
CA ARG A 2 -61.19 -25.99 -116.33
C ARG A 2 -61.48 -24.91 -115.29
N ASP A 3 -62.13 -25.28 -114.20
CA ASP A 3 -62.27 -24.40 -113.05
C ASP A 3 -60.89 -24.17 -112.43
N SER A 4 -60.59 -22.92 -112.11
CA SER A 4 -59.33 -22.52 -111.49
C SER A 4 -59.61 -22.00 -110.08
N ILE A 5 -58.87 -22.52 -109.10
CA ILE A 5 -58.92 -22.06 -107.71
C ILE A 5 -57.57 -21.46 -107.32
N VAL A 6 -57.60 -20.25 -106.77
CA VAL A 6 -56.44 -19.53 -106.25
C VAL A 6 -56.51 -19.64 -104.73
N THR A 7 -55.52 -20.30 -104.15
CA THR A 7 -55.34 -20.43 -102.69
C THR A 7 -53.98 -19.87 -102.29
N VAL A 8 -53.86 -19.42 -101.05
CA VAL A 8 -52.55 -19.05 -100.48
C VAL A 8 -51.92 -20.33 -99.95
N SER A 9 -50.90 -20.85 -100.65
CA SER A 9 -50.20 -22.06 -100.22
C SER A 9 -49.22 -21.80 -99.06
N GLN A 10 -48.66 -20.59 -98.98
CA GLN A 10 -47.79 -20.16 -97.89
C GLN A 10 -47.97 -18.65 -97.66
N PRO A 11 -48.52 -18.22 -96.52
CA PRO A 11 -48.54 -16.81 -96.18
C PRO A 11 -47.12 -16.27 -95.92
N PRO A 12 -46.87 -14.96 -96.13
CA PRO A 12 -45.60 -14.33 -95.77
C PRO A 12 -45.26 -14.60 -94.29
N THR A 13 -44.02 -15.02 -94.02
CA THR A 13 -43.56 -15.37 -92.66
C THR A 13 -42.73 -14.26 -92.02
N THR A 14 -42.28 -13.27 -92.80
CA THR A 14 -41.44 -12.14 -92.35
C THR A 14 -41.91 -10.82 -92.98
N PRO A 15 -42.77 -10.02 -92.31
CA PRO A 15 -43.48 -10.36 -91.08
C PRO A 15 -44.57 -11.41 -91.34
N SER A 16 -44.92 -12.16 -90.29
CA SER A 16 -46.01 -13.14 -90.37
C SER A 16 -47.34 -12.44 -90.68
N GLN A 17 -47.96 -12.82 -91.79
CA GLN A 17 -49.21 -12.24 -92.26
C GLN A 17 -50.28 -13.32 -92.42
N THR A 18 -51.54 -12.97 -92.21
CA THR A 18 -52.68 -13.81 -92.59
C THR A 18 -53.27 -13.27 -93.89
N CYS A 19 -53.26 -14.08 -94.94
CA CYS A 19 -53.73 -13.69 -96.27
C CYS A 19 -55.04 -14.39 -96.63
N THR A 20 -56.03 -13.62 -97.08
CA THR A 20 -57.32 -14.12 -97.58
C THR A 20 -57.46 -13.79 -99.06
N VAL A 21 -57.96 -14.73 -99.86
CA VAL A 21 -58.21 -14.54 -101.29
C VAL A 21 -59.68 -14.25 -101.52
N ALA A 22 -59.99 -13.08 -102.07
CA ALA A 22 -61.33 -12.73 -102.55
C ALA A 22 -61.44 -13.01 -104.07
N ALA A 23 -62.62 -13.49 -104.50
CA ALA A 23 -62.88 -13.94 -105.88
C ALA A 23 -61.90 -15.03 -106.38
N GLY A 24 -61.38 -15.86 -105.48
CA GLY A 24 -60.35 -16.87 -105.77
C GLY A 24 -60.83 -18.13 -106.49
N SER A 25 -62.10 -18.24 -106.92
CA SER A 25 -62.59 -19.39 -107.69
C SER A 25 -63.62 -18.97 -108.74
N GLY A 26 -63.62 -19.64 -109.88
CA GLY A 26 -64.57 -19.40 -110.97
C GLY A 26 -64.12 -19.99 -112.31
N THR A 27 -64.99 -19.89 -113.32
CA THR A 27 -64.72 -20.39 -114.68
C THR A 27 -64.22 -19.23 -115.55
N ALA A 28 -62.96 -19.29 -115.98
CA ALA A 28 -62.35 -18.22 -116.78
C ALA A 28 -62.84 -18.27 -118.24
N THR A 29 -63.76 -17.38 -118.61
CA THR A 29 -64.22 -17.17 -120.01
C THR A 29 -63.54 -15.99 -120.71
N ALA A 30 -62.78 -15.19 -119.95
CA ALA A 30 -61.91 -14.08 -120.37
C ALA A 30 -60.79 -13.88 -119.33
N THR A 31 -59.86 -12.94 -119.57
CA THR A 31 -58.81 -12.57 -118.60
C THR A 31 -59.42 -12.14 -117.26
N VAL A 32 -59.05 -12.83 -116.17
CA VAL A 32 -59.55 -12.55 -114.82
C VAL A 32 -58.61 -11.57 -114.12
N THR A 33 -59.10 -10.37 -113.82
CA THR A 33 -58.35 -9.32 -113.10
C THR A 33 -58.89 -9.06 -111.69
N THR A 34 -59.91 -9.82 -111.26
CA THR A 34 -60.69 -9.54 -110.04
C THR A 34 -60.23 -10.31 -108.80
N VAL A 35 -59.23 -11.19 -108.91
CA VAL A 35 -58.68 -11.93 -107.76
C VAL A 35 -57.89 -10.96 -106.90
N VAL A 36 -58.30 -10.77 -105.64
CA VAL A 36 -57.61 -9.89 -104.68
C VAL A 36 -57.11 -10.71 -103.52
N VAL A 37 -55.79 -10.71 -103.30
CA VAL A 37 -55.18 -11.29 -102.10
C VAL A 37 -54.96 -10.16 -101.10
N THR A 38 -55.63 -10.22 -99.96
CA THR A 38 -55.45 -9.26 -98.87
C THR A 38 -54.69 -9.92 -97.74
N CYS A 39 -53.51 -9.41 -97.41
CA CYS A 39 -52.72 -9.88 -96.28
C CYS A 39 -52.78 -8.87 -95.13
N THR A 40 -53.04 -9.35 -93.92
CA THR A 40 -53.04 -8.53 -92.70
C THR A 40 -51.92 -9.01 -91.78
N THR A 41 -51.16 -8.06 -91.23
CA THR A 41 -50.08 -8.38 -90.27
C THR A 41 -50.69 -8.44 -88.87
N GLY A 42 -50.46 -9.53 -88.13
CA GLY A 42 -50.91 -9.61 -86.74
C GLY A 42 -50.16 -8.61 -85.83
N THR A 43 -50.69 -8.39 -84.62
CA THR A 43 -50.12 -7.44 -83.64
C THR A 43 -49.96 -8.11 -82.27
N GLN A 44 -49.02 -7.61 -81.47
CA GLN A 44 -48.76 -8.07 -80.10
C GLN A 44 -48.78 -6.90 -79.11
N ALA A 45 -49.56 -7.03 -78.03
CA ALA A 45 -49.57 -6.03 -76.95
C ALA A 45 -48.29 -6.11 -76.10
N ILE A 46 -47.85 -4.95 -75.61
CA ILE A 46 -46.74 -4.81 -74.67
C ILE A 46 -47.29 -4.88 -73.25
N GLY A 47 -47.09 -6.01 -72.58
CA GLY A 47 -47.38 -6.17 -71.16
C GLY A 47 -46.28 -5.55 -70.31
N VAL A 48 -46.66 -4.83 -69.26
CA VAL A 48 -45.77 -4.20 -68.28
C VAL A 48 -46.07 -4.77 -66.91
N THR A 49 -45.04 -5.18 -66.18
CA THR A 49 -45.15 -5.53 -64.75
C THR A 49 -44.33 -4.52 -63.95
N VAL A 50 -44.90 -3.99 -62.87
CA VAL A 50 -44.25 -2.98 -62.03
C VAL A 50 -44.09 -3.52 -60.61
N ALA A 51 -42.86 -3.48 -60.10
CA ALA A 51 -42.49 -3.91 -58.76
C ALA A 51 -41.85 -2.75 -57.96
N GLY A 52 -42.16 -2.66 -56.67
CA GLY A 52 -41.54 -1.69 -55.77
C GLY A 52 -42.03 -0.24 -55.88
N LEU A 53 -43.07 0.03 -56.68
CA LEU A 53 -43.66 1.37 -56.79
C LEU A 53 -44.45 1.72 -55.52
N THR A 54 -43.98 2.72 -54.78
CA THR A 54 -44.66 3.30 -53.62
C THR A 54 -45.02 4.78 -53.85
N GLY A 55 -44.35 5.43 -54.80
CA GLY A 55 -44.59 6.80 -55.21
C GLY A 55 -45.69 6.95 -56.26
N THR A 56 -46.26 8.15 -56.36
CA THR A 56 -47.22 8.51 -57.41
C THR A 56 -46.54 9.19 -58.60
N GLY A 57 -47.09 9.01 -59.80
CA GLY A 57 -46.69 9.77 -61.00
C GLY A 57 -45.74 9.04 -61.96
N LEU A 58 -45.56 7.72 -61.85
CA LEU A 58 -44.80 6.93 -62.82
C LEU A 58 -45.47 6.96 -64.21
N VAL A 59 -44.74 7.40 -65.22
CA VAL A 59 -45.18 7.36 -66.62
C VAL A 59 -44.12 6.65 -67.47
N LEU A 60 -44.55 5.61 -68.19
CA LEU A 60 -43.74 4.90 -69.18
C LEU A 60 -44.08 5.39 -70.58
N GLN A 61 -43.13 5.33 -71.50
CA GLN A 61 -43.32 5.79 -72.87
C GLN A 61 -42.84 4.75 -73.87
N ASN A 62 -43.61 4.53 -74.93
CA ASN A 62 -43.23 3.74 -76.10
C ASN A 62 -43.55 4.53 -77.36
N GLY A 63 -42.54 5.10 -78.02
CA GLY A 63 -42.74 6.03 -79.13
C GLY A 63 -43.49 7.29 -78.70
N THR A 64 -44.68 7.52 -79.26
CA THR A 64 -45.56 8.67 -78.92
C THR A 64 -46.62 8.33 -77.88
N GLU A 65 -46.76 7.06 -77.49
CA GLU A 65 -47.75 6.62 -76.49
C GLU A 65 -47.16 6.68 -75.08
N PHE A 66 -47.96 7.18 -74.13
CA PHE A 66 -47.63 7.22 -72.71
C PHE A 66 -48.56 6.31 -71.91
N LEU A 67 -47.99 5.54 -70.99
CA LEU A 67 -48.68 4.67 -70.05
C LEU A 67 -48.46 5.18 -68.63
N THR A 68 -49.51 5.73 -68.01
CA THR A 68 -49.48 6.13 -66.60
C THR A 68 -49.73 4.92 -65.71
N ILE A 69 -48.87 4.71 -64.70
CA ILE A 69 -49.03 3.67 -63.69
C ILE A 69 -49.61 4.30 -62.43
N THR A 70 -50.79 3.84 -62.02
CA THR A 70 -51.46 4.28 -60.78
C THR A 70 -51.16 3.30 -59.65
N GLY A 71 -50.91 3.82 -58.44
CA GLY A 71 -50.17 3.20 -57.33
C GLY A 71 -50.66 1.89 -56.71
N THR A 72 -51.50 1.10 -57.39
CA THR A 72 -51.88 -0.27 -56.98
C THR A 72 -51.79 -1.29 -58.11
N THR A 73 -51.49 -0.89 -59.35
CA THR A 73 -51.42 -1.81 -60.49
C THR A 73 -50.03 -2.45 -60.58
N THR A 74 -49.94 -3.76 -60.31
CA THR A 74 -48.70 -4.55 -60.49
C THR A 74 -48.48 -4.99 -61.94
N THR A 75 -49.53 -5.00 -62.75
CA THR A 75 -49.46 -5.27 -64.19
C THR A 75 -50.32 -4.26 -64.97
N SER A 76 -49.85 -3.85 -66.14
CA SER A 76 -50.52 -2.93 -67.05
C SER A 76 -50.08 -3.22 -68.49
N GLN A 77 -50.64 -2.55 -69.49
CA GLN A 77 -50.23 -2.71 -70.90
C GLN A 77 -50.43 -1.43 -71.69
N PHE A 78 -49.59 -1.22 -72.71
CA PHE A 78 -49.82 -0.18 -73.71
C PHE A 78 -51.07 -0.52 -74.54
N LYS A 79 -51.86 0.49 -74.92
CA LYS A 79 -53.10 0.29 -75.68
C LYS A 79 -52.80 -0.06 -77.14
N THR A 80 -51.73 0.50 -77.71
CA THR A 80 -51.34 0.22 -79.10
C THR A 80 -50.54 -1.07 -79.15
N ALA A 81 -51.09 -2.11 -79.77
CA ALA A 81 -50.37 -3.33 -80.07
C ALA A 81 -49.37 -3.12 -81.22
N ILE A 82 -48.21 -3.77 -81.15
CA ILE A 82 -47.11 -3.62 -82.10
C ILE A 82 -47.24 -4.68 -83.20
N PRO A 83 -47.32 -4.28 -84.49
CA PRO A 83 -47.31 -5.21 -85.60
C PRO A 83 -46.08 -6.13 -85.58
N PHE A 84 -46.25 -7.40 -85.96
CA PHE A 84 -45.12 -8.32 -86.05
C PHE A 84 -44.03 -7.78 -86.98
N GLY A 85 -42.76 -7.90 -86.58
CA GLY A 85 -41.59 -7.36 -87.26
C GLY A 85 -41.22 -5.91 -86.89
N GLN A 86 -42.09 -5.17 -86.19
CA GLN A 86 -41.79 -3.81 -85.72
C GLN A 86 -41.11 -3.80 -84.35
N THR A 87 -40.26 -2.79 -84.12
CA THR A 87 -39.56 -2.61 -82.84
C THR A 87 -40.41 -1.84 -81.83
N TYR A 88 -40.18 -2.11 -80.55
CA TYR A 88 -40.67 -1.34 -79.42
C TYR A 88 -39.48 -0.88 -78.55
N ASN A 89 -39.65 0.26 -77.87
CA ASN A 89 -38.68 0.78 -76.92
C ASN A 89 -39.41 1.53 -75.80
N VAL A 90 -39.59 0.84 -74.67
CA VAL A 90 -40.22 1.33 -73.46
C VAL A 90 -39.18 1.95 -72.55
N THR A 91 -39.36 3.23 -72.24
CA THR A 91 -38.53 3.99 -71.29
C THR A 91 -39.38 4.61 -70.19
N VAL A 92 -38.74 5.04 -69.10
CA VAL A 92 -39.40 5.88 -68.09
C VAL A 92 -39.41 7.31 -68.59
N SER A 93 -40.61 7.87 -68.78
CA SER A 93 -40.79 9.27 -69.16
C SER A 93 -40.88 10.19 -67.94
N THR A 94 -41.49 9.73 -66.85
CA THR A 94 -41.60 10.49 -65.60
C THR A 94 -41.42 9.58 -64.41
N GLN A 95 -40.49 9.94 -63.52
CA GLN A 95 -40.26 9.23 -62.26
C GLN A 95 -41.29 9.60 -61.20
N PRO A 96 -41.64 8.70 -60.27
CA PRO A 96 -42.51 9.03 -59.13
C PRO A 96 -41.90 10.11 -58.24
N THR A 97 -42.73 10.99 -57.67
CA THR A 97 -42.26 12.13 -56.86
C THR A 97 -42.74 12.14 -55.41
N SER A 98 -43.73 11.31 -55.05
CA SER A 98 -44.31 11.29 -53.70
C SER A 98 -44.63 9.87 -53.21
N PRO A 99 -43.68 9.20 -52.53
CA PRO A 99 -42.26 9.57 -52.38
C PRO A 99 -41.49 9.51 -53.71
N ALA A 100 -40.39 10.26 -53.81
CA ALA A 100 -39.52 10.22 -54.97
C ALA A 100 -38.87 8.83 -55.11
N GLN A 101 -39.00 8.20 -56.27
CA GLN A 101 -38.43 6.89 -56.56
C GLN A 101 -37.69 6.90 -57.89
N THR A 102 -36.70 6.01 -58.03
CA THR A 102 -36.08 5.72 -59.31
C THR A 102 -36.61 4.39 -59.81
N CYS A 103 -37.39 4.44 -60.88
CA CYS A 103 -37.84 3.27 -61.62
C CYS A 103 -36.93 3.02 -62.82
N THR A 104 -36.56 1.77 -63.05
CA THR A 104 -35.78 1.34 -64.23
C THR A 104 -36.54 0.29 -65.00
N VAL A 105 -36.39 0.31 -66.34
CA VAL A 105 -37.05 -0.64 -67.24
C VAL A 105 -36.05 -1.73 -67.65
N THR A 106 -36.43 -2.99 -67.48
CA THR A 106 -35.74 -4.15 -68.03
C THR A 106 -36.63 -4.84 -69.07
N ASN A 107 -36.01 -5.45 -70.08
CA ASN A 107 -36.70 -5.94 -71.29
C ASN A 107 -37.53 -4.87 -72.01
N GLY A 108 -37.14 -3.59 -71.89
CA GLY A 108 -37.87 -2.47 -72.46
C GLY A 108 -37.85 -2.37 -73.98
N SER A 109 -36.91 -3.04 -74.66
CA SER A 109 -36.75 -2.92 -76.11
C SER A 109 -36.69 -4.28 -76.82
N GLY A 110 -37.23 -4.37 -78.02
CA GLY A 110 -37.14 -5.58 -78.86
C GLY A 110 -37.98 -5.49 -80.12
N THR A 111 -38.12 -6.60 -80.83
CA THR A 111 -38.95 -6.73 -82.04
C THR A 111 -40.14 -7.66 -81.78
N SER A 112 -41.35 -7.24 -82.17
CA SER A 112 -42.57 -8.05 -82.03
C SER A 112 -42.50 -9.29 -82.92
N THR A 113 -42.63 -10.48 -82.33
CA THR A 113 -42.56 -11.78 -83.05
C THR A 113 -43.84 -12.58 -82.79
N ALA A 114 -44.39 -13.22 -83.83
CA ALA A 114 -45.61 -14.01 -83.70
C ALA A 114 -45.45 -15.14 -82.67
N GLY A 115 -46.41 -15.23 -81.74
CA GLY A 115 -46.42 -16.26 -80.67
C GLY A 115 -45.53 -15.96 -79.45
N VAL A 116 -44.82 -14.83 -79.42
CA VAL A 116 -43.96 -14.43 -78.29
C VAL A 116 -44.56 -13.21 -77.58
N ALA A 117 -44.91 -13.36 -76.31
CA ALA A 117 -45.43 -12.25 -75.50
C ALA A 117 -44.33 -11.22 -75.20
N ILE A 118 -44.65 -9.93 -75.37
CA ILE A 118 -43.76 -8.84 -74.97
C ILE A 118 -44.03 -8.55 -73.48
N THR A 119 -43.04 -8.81 -72.63
CA THR A 119 -43.13 -8.58 -71.17
C THR A 119 -42.02 -7.65 -70.71
N VAL A 120 -42.40 -6.40 -70.43
CA VAL A 120 -41.52 -5.35 -69.91
C VAL A 120 -41.62 -5.34 -68.38
N GLN A 121 -40.48 -5.34 -67.71
CA GLN A 121 -40.41 -5.30 -66.26
C GLN A 121 -39.93 -3.92 -65.80
N VAL A 122 -40.57 -3.36 -64.79
CA VAL A 122 -40.21 -2.07 -64.20
C VAL A 122 -40.00 -2.24 -62.71
N THR A 123 -38.79 -1.90 -62.25
CA THR A 123 -38.43 -2.01 -60.83
C THR A 123 -38.18 -0.61 -60.28
N CYS A 124 -38.91 -0.23 -59.23
CA CYS A 124 -38.76 1.05 -58.55
C CYS A 124 -38.07 0.87 -57.19
N SER A 125 -37.11 1.73 -56.89
CA SER A 125 -36.47 1.80 -55.57
C SER A 125 -36.44 3.25 -55.06
N LEU A 126 -36.49 3.40 -53.73
CA LEU A 126 -36.15 4.67 -53.09
C LEU A 126 -34.63 4.84 -53.18
N GLY A 127 -34.14 6.04 -53.48
CA GLY A 127 -32.71 6.35 -53.29
C GLY A 127 -32.30 6.13 -51.84
N THR A 128 -31.00 5.96 -51.57
CA THR A 128 -30.47 5.71 -50.22
C THR A 128 -29.47 6.78 -49.82
N LEU A 129 -29.45 7.17 -48.55
CA LEU A 129 -28.61 8.21 -47.97
C LEU A 129 -27.81 7.65 -46.79
N SER A 130 -26.60 8.17 -46.57
CA SER A 130 -25.77 7.77 -45.43
C SER A 130 -26.14 8.55 -44.17
N ILE A 131 -26.00 7.90 -43.01
CA ILE A 131 -26.09 8.53 -41.69
C ILE A 131 -24.69 8.49 -41.05
N GLY A 132 -24.19 9.64 -40.64
CA GLY A 132 -22.85 9.78 -40.10
C GLY A 132 -22.70 11.04 -39.27
N GLY A 133 -21.51 11.19 -38.69
CA GLY A 133 -21.26 12.19 -37.67
C GLY A 133 -19.82 12.18 -37.19
N SER A 134 -19.57 12.79 -36.05
CA SER A 134 -18.27 12.80 -35.40
C SER A 134 -18.35 12.46 -33.91
N VAL A 135 -17.38 11.71 -33.43
CA VAL A 135 -17.13 11.44 -32.01
C VAL A 135 -15.98 12.32 -31.52
N SER A 136 -16.18 12.98 -30.37
CA SER A 136 -15.14 13.73 -29.66
C SER A 136 -15.11 13.38 -28.17
N GLY A 137 -13.92 13.52 -27.56
CA GLY A 137 -13.69 13.30 -26.13
C GLY A 137 -13.67 11.83 -25.67
N TYR A 138 -13.70 10.87 -26.60
CA TYR A 138 -13.53 9.45 -26.27
C TYR A 138 -12.10 9.19 -25.78
N SER A 139 -11.95 8.67 -24.56
CA SER A 139 -10.65 8.43 -23.90
C SER A 139 -10.10 7.01 -24.09
N GLY A 140 -10.71 6.21 -24.99
CA GLY A 140 -10.36 4.81 -25.20
C GLY A 140 -11.19 3.85 -24.32
N GLY A 141 -10.90 2.55 -24.43
CA GLY A 141 -11.64 1.49 -23.73
C GLY A 141 -12.30 0.48 -24.67
N THR A 142 -13.18 -0.34 -24.11
CA THR A 142 -13.94 -1.36 -24.83
C THR A 142 -15.44 -1.11 -24.70
N GLY A 143 -16.25 -1.72 -25.58
CA GLY A 143 -17.71 -1.66 -25.47
C GLY A 143 -18.40 -0.40 -26.03
N PHE A 144 -17.65 0.61 -26.50
CA PHE A 144 -18.26 1.80 -27.10
C PHE A 144 -18.87 1.50 -28.48
N ALA A 145 -20.20 1.58 -28.58
CA ALA A 145 -20.92 1.38 -29.82
C ALA A 145 -22.09 2.36 -29.97
N LEU A 146 -22.32 2.78 -31.20
CA LEU A 146 -23.50 3.54 -31.62
C LEU A 146 -24.45 2.60 -32.35
N GLN A 147 -25.74 2.92 -32.32
CA GLN A 147 -26.75 2.17 -33.06
C GLN A 147 -27.71 3.13 -33.74
N ASN A 148 -27.94 2.91 -35.04
CA ASN A 148 -28.97 3.62 -35.80
C ASN A 148 -30.20 2.73 -35.95
N ASN A 149 -31.38 3.29 -35.66
CA ASN A 149 -32.69 2.65 -35.85
C ASN A 149 -32.85 1.26 -35.19
N GLY A 150 -32.10 1.00 -34.11
CA GLY A 150 -32.23 -0.25 -33.33
C GLY A 150 -31.55 -1.48 -33.94
N VAL A 151 -30.97 -1.39 -35.14
CA VAL A 151 -30.47 -2.56 -35.88
C VAL A 151 -29.06 -2.38 -36.45
N ASP A 152 -28.66 -1.15 -36.79
CA ASP A 152 -27.37 -0.89 -37.42
C ASP A 152 -26.35 -0.45 -36.36
N THR A 153 -25.55 -1.39 -35.86
CA THR A 153 -24.62 -1.16 -34.76
C THR A 153 -23.20 -0.92 -35.30
N LEU A 154 -22.59 0.16 -34.85
CA LEU A 154 -21.24 0.58 -35.22
C LEU A 154 -20.36 0.71 -33.98
N THR A 155 -19.30 -0.09 -33.91
CA THR A 155 -18.27 0.02 -32.86
C THR A 155 -17.39 1.23 -33.09
N ILE A 156 -17.14 2.01 -32.04
CA ILE A 156 -16.27 3.19 -32.08
C ILE A 156 -14.95 2.88 -31.37
N THR A 157 -13.83 3.03 -32.10
CA THR A 157 -12.49 2.71 -31.58
C THR A 157 -11.60 3.94 -31.38
N LYS A 158 -11.98 5.10 -31.91
CA LYS A 158 -11.24 6.36 -31.79
C LYS A 158 -12.14 7.56 -32.02
N ASN A 159 -11.67 8.73 -31.62
CA ASN A 159 -12.26 10.01 -32.00
C ASN A 159 -12.17 10.23 -33.52
N GLY A 160 -13.14 10.97 -34.07
CA GLY A 160 -13.18 11.31 -35.48
C GLY A 160 -14.53 11.05 -36.14
N VAL A 161 -14.54 11.11 -37.46
CA VAL A 161 -15.74 10.92 -38.29
C VAL A 161 -16.16 9.45 -38.32
N PHE A 162 -17.47 9.21 -38.26
CA PHE A 162 -18.07 7.89 -38.41
C PHE A 162 -19.20 7.92 -39.44
N THR A 163 -19.50 6.77 -40.03
CA THR A 163 -20.63 6.59 -40.94
C THR A 163 -21.19 5.18 -40.75
N PHE A 164 -22.51 5.09 -40.61
CA PHE A 164 -23.23 3.84 -40.46
C PHE A 164 -23.20 3.02 -41.76
N PRO A 165 -22.94 1.70 -41.70
CA PRO A 165 -22.91 0.85 -42.88
C PRO A 165 -24.25 0.71 -43.62
N ILE A 166 -25.37 0.70 -42.90
CA ILE A 166 -26.69 0.53 -43.50
C ILE A 166 -27.24 1.90 -43.91
N LEU A 167 -27.42 2.10 -45.22
CA LEU A 167 -27.99 3.32 -45.77
C LEU A 167 -29.50 3.40 -45.48
N VAL A 168 -29.99 4.62 -45.24
CA VAL A 168 -31.41 4.91 -44.97
C VAL A 168 -32.08 5.40 -46.26
N PRO A 169 -33.29 4.94 -46.62
CA PRO A 169 -34.01 5.47 -47.78
C PRO A 169 -34.18 6.99 -47.72
N VAL A 170 -34.23 7.65 -48.88
CA VAL A 170 -34.56 9.09 -48.97
C VAL A 170 -35.90 9.35 -48.27
N ASN A 171 -35.94 10.36 -47.42
CA ASN A 171 -37.03 10.71 -46.51
C ASN A 171 -37.31 9.68 -45.40
N GLY A 172 -36.44 8.69 -45.20
CA GLY A 172 -36.49 7.77 -44.07
C GLY A 172 -36.08 8.45 -42.76
N ALA A 173 -36.66 8.01 -41.65
CA ALA A 173 -36.25 8.45 -40.32
C ALA A 173 -34.95 7.77 -39.87
N TYR A 174 -34.13 8.49 -39.11
CA TYR A 174 -32.96 7.96 -38.42
C TYR A 174 -33.03 8.26 -36.92
N LYS A 175 -32.46 7.37 -36.11
CA LYS A 175 -32.34 7.49 -34.66
C LYS A 175 -31.05 6.82 -34.21
N VAL A 176 -30.03 7.64 -34.00
CA VAL A 176 -28.72 7.28 -33.48
C VAL A 176 -28.74 7.36 -31.95
N THR A 177 -28.41 6.26 -31.30
CA THR A 177 -28.27 6.13 -29.84
C THR A 177 -26.95 5.47 -29.48
N VAL A 178 -26.46 5.68 -28.25
CA VAL A 178 -25.36 4.87 -27.72
C VAL A 178 -25.91 3.50 -27.31
N SER A 179 -25.48 2.44 -27.97
CA SER A 179 -25.90 1.06 -27.67
C SER A 179 -24.98 0.36 -26.67
N GLY A 180 -23.73 0.82 -26.56
CA GLY A 180 -22.79 0.42 -25.52
C GLY A 180 -21.96 1.63 -25.10
N GLN A 181 -21.97 1.97 -23.81
CA GLN A 181 -21.07 2.98 -23.26
C GLN A 181 -19.67 2.38 -23.13
N PRO A 182 -18.59 3.17 -23.31
CA PRO A 182 -17.24 2.71 -23.08
C PRO A 182 -17.03 2.27 -21.63
N SER A 183 -16.28 1.17 -21.47
CA SER A 183 -15.78 0.66 -20.20
C SER A 183 -14.26 0.62 -20.20
N GLY A 184 -13.64 1.00 -19.08
CA GLY A 184 -12.19 1.06 -18.89
C GLY A 184 -11.48 2.14 -19.74
N PRO A 185 -11.72 3.45 -19.52
CA PRO A 185 -12.49 4.05 -18.43
C PRO A 185 -14.00 4.11 -18.72
N ASN A 186 -14.80 4.13 -17.67
CA ASN A 186 -16.24 4.35 -17.81
C ASN A 186 -16.48 5.80 -18.25
N GLN A 187 -17.07 6.01 -19.42
CA GLN A 187 -17.50 7.33 -19.88
C GLN A 187 -18.97 7.31 -20.27
N THR A 188 -19.68 8.40 -20.04
CA THR A 188 -21.05 8.58 -20.53
C THR A 188 -21.03 9.46 -21.76
N CYS A 189 -21.01 8.83 -22.93
CA CYS A 189 -21.14 9.51 -24.21
C CYS A 189 -22.60 9.87 -24.46
N THR A 190 -22.82 11.08 -25.00
CA THR A 190 -24.17 11.58 -25.35
C THR A 190 -24.24 11.91 -26.83
N VAL A 191 -25.43 11.73 -27.41
CA VAL A 191 -25.68 12.01 -28.84
C VAL A 191 -26.53 13.28 -28.97
N SER A 192 -26.04 14.23 -29.74
CA SER A 192 -26.76 15.40 -30.22
C SER A 192 -27.02 15.29 -31.72
N PHE A 193 -28.14 15.83 -32.19
CA PHE A 193 -28.60 15.68 -33.58
C PHE A 193 -28.76 14.22 -34.02
N GLY A 194 -29.03 13.32 -33.07
CA GLY A 194 -29.15 11.88 -33.33
C GLY A 194 -30.45 11.44 -33.98
N THR A 195 -31.45 12.32 -34.14
CA THR A 195 -32.75 11.96 -34.71
C THR A 195 -33.18 12.92 -35.80
N GLY A 196 -33.79 12.41 -36.86
CA GLY A 196 -34.36 13.24 -37.91
C GLY A 196 -34.81 12.45 -39.14
N THR A 197 -35.04 13.17 -40.24
CA THR A 197 -35.38 12.60 -41.55
C THR A 197 -34.23 12.83 -42.52
N ALA A 198 -33.76 11.79 -43.19
CA ALA A 198 -32.67 11.89 -44.15
C ALA A 198 -33.20 12.44 -45.49
N THR A 199 -33.03 13.74 -45.72
CA THR A 199 -33.31 14.40 -47.01
C THR A 199 -32.05 14.58 -47.87
N ALA A 200 -30.87 14.47 -47.24
CA ALA A 200 -29.55 14.36 -47.83
C ALA A 200 -28.67 13.47 -46.93
N ASN A 201 -27.41 13.20 -47.32
CA ASN A 201 -26.46 12.49 -46.46
C ASN A 201 -26.30 13.26 -45.13
N VAL A 202 -26.59 12.59 -44.03
CA VAL A 202 -26.52 13.18 -42.68
C VAL A 202 -25.09 13.03 -42.20
N THR A 203 -24.42 14.14 -41.89
CA THR A 203 -23.02 14.16 -41.45
C THR A 203 -22.80 14.93 -40.15
N ASN A 204 -23.88 15.45 -39.55
CA ASN A 204 -23.85 16.37 -38.41
C ASN A 204 -24.23 15.72 -37.08
N VAL A 205 -24.40 14.39 -37.01
CA VAL A 205 -24.61 13.70 -35.73
C VAL A 205 -23.37 13.95 -34.86
N SER A 206 -23.56 14.51 -33.67
CA SER A 206 -22.46 14.84 -32.76
C SER A 206 -22.50 13.92 -31.56
N VAL A 207 -21.41 13.20 -31.30
CA VAL A 207 -21.27 12.35 -30.12
C VAL A 207 -20.16 12.91 -29.25
N VAL A 208 -20.49 13.30 -28.03
CA VAL A 208 -19.54 13.89 -27.08
C VAL A 208 -19.43 12.99 -25.87
N CYS A 209 -18.20 12.54 -25.59
CA CYS A 209 -17.83 11.82 -24.38
C CYS A 209 -17.04 12.78 -23.48
N PRO A 210 -17.50 13.11 -22.27
CA PRO A 210 -16.72 13.94 -21.34
C PRO A 210 -15.39 13.27 -20.99
N ALA A 211 -14.32 14.07 -20.92
CA ALA A 211 -13.01 13.60 -20.48
C ALA A 211 -13.09 13.09 -19.03
N VAL A 212 -12.40 11.99 -18.75
CA VAL A 212 -12.29 11.41 -17.41
C VAL A 212 -11.03 11.94 -16.75
N PHE A 213 -11.16 12.38 -15.50
CA PHE A 213 -10.06 12.87 -14.68
C PHE A 213 -10.00 12.09 -13.36
N HIS A 214 -8.79 11.93 -12.83
CA HIS A 214 -8.52 11.24 -11.57
C HIS A 214 -7.79 12.18 -10.62
N PRO A 215 -8.31 12.43 -9.39
CA PRO A 215 -7.54 13.15 -8.38
C PRO A 215 -6.30 12.34 -7.99
N ILE A 216 -5.20 13.05 -7.73
CA ILE A 216 -3.99 12.47 -7.16
C ILE A 216 -4.08 12.63 -5.65
N ASN A 217 -4.40 11.52 -4.96
CA ASN A 217 -4.43 11.47 -3.51
C ASN A 217 -3.02 11.20 -2.97
N VAL A 218 -2.67 11.77 -1.83
CA VAL A 218 -1.40 11.53 -1.15
C VAL A 218 -1.67 11.29 0.33
N SER A 219 -1.04 10.28 0.93
CA SER A 219 -1.03 10.10 2.38
C SER A 219 0.29 10.62 2.94
N VAL A 220 0.26 11.48 3.96
CA VAL A 220 1.45 12.05 4.60
C VAL A 220 1.55 11.53 6.03
N VAL A 221 2.70 10.98 6.39
CA VAL A 221 3.01 10.41 7.71
C VAL A 221 4.40 10.87 8.16
N GLY A 222 4.66 10.83 9.47
CA GLY A 222 5.99 11.14 10.02
C GLY A 222 6.37 12.63 10.08
N VAL A 223 5.48 13.56 9.71
CA VAL A 223 5.70 15.01 9.85
C VAL A 223 5.52 15.43 11.31
N LEU A 224 6.47 16.22 11.81
CA LEU A 224 6.46 16.87 13.12
C LEU A 224 5.78 18.23 13.06
N GLY A 225 5.06 18.61 14.10
CA GLY A 225 4.31 19.87 14.17
C GLY A 225 2.96 19.84 13.45
N ALA A 226 2.03 20.69 13.92
CA ALA A 226 0.73 20.90 13.27
C ALA A 226 0.75 22.04 12.23
N SER A 227 1.88 22.74 12.10
CA SER A 227 2.05 23.95 11.29
C SER A 227 3.29 23.90 10.39
N GLY A 228 3.68 22.70 9.94
CA GLY A 228 4.80 22.53 9.01
C GLY A 228 4.58 23.31 7.72
N ALA A 229 5.66 23.82 7.12
CA ALA A 229 5.62 24.51 5.83
C ALA A 229 5.74 23.54 4.63
N MET A 230 5.55 22.23 4.87
CA MET A 230 5.77 21.21 3.86
C MET A 230 4.81 21.38 2.70
N GLN A 231 5.36 21.31 1.48
CA GLN A 231 4.59 21.36 0.25
C GLN A 231 5.01 20.22 -0.66
N LEU A 232 4.02 19.54 -1.20
CA LEU A 232 4.18 18.59 -2.28
C LEU A 232 3.90 19.29 -3.60
N GLN A 233 4.47 18.78 -4.67
CA GLN A 233 4.22 19.27 -6.02
C GLN A 233 3.99 18.11 -6.96
N ASP A 234 2.89 18.17 -7.73
CA ASP A 234 2.65 17.26 -8.85
C ASP A 234 3.09 17.90 -10.17
N ASN A 235 3.83 17.14 -10.99
CA ASN A 235 4.24 17.48 -12.35
C ASN A 235 4.90 18.88 -12.50
N GLY A 236 5.55 19.38 -11.45
CA GLY A 236 6.24 20.67 -11.47
C GLY A 236 5.35 21.92 -11.40
N GLY A 237 4.03 21.78 -11.17
CA GLY A 237 3.09 22.90 -11.33
C GLY A 237 1.90 22.96 -10.36
N ASP A 238 1.47 21.85 -9.76
CA ASP A 238 0.37 21.85 -8.77
C ASP A 238 0.93 21.64 -7.35
N ASN A 239 0.93 22.71 -6.54
CA ASN A 239 1.47 22.66 -5.18
C ASN A 239 0.37 22.36 -4.16
N LEU A 240 0.65 21.43 -3.26
CA LEU A 240 -0.24 21.00 -2.20
C LEU A 240 0.43 21.24 -0.84
N MET A 241 -0.20 22.06 0.01
CA MET A 241 0.26 22.30 1.38
C MET A 241 -0.12 21.13 2.29
N THR A 242 0.86 20.55 2.96
CA THR A 242 0.70 19.36 3.83
C THR A 242 1.34 19.61 5.20
N PRO A 243 0.74 20.45 6.05
CA PRO A 243 1.40 20.96 7.26
C PRO A 243 1.53 19.93 8.39
N LYS A 244 0.90 18.77 8.25
CA LYS A 244 0.82 17.70 9.25
C LYS A 244 0.49 16.35 8.59
N ASN A 245 0.48 15.29 9.38
CA ASN A 245 0.06 13.96 8.92
C ASN A 245 -1.42 13.91 8.55
N GLY A 246 -1.76 13.11 7.54
CA GLY A 246 -3.11 12.93 7.03
C GLY A 246 -3.16 12.66 5.53
N ASP A 247 -4.37 12.42 5.03
CA ASP A 247 -4.63 12.22 3.61
C ASP A 247 -5.02 13.53 2.92
N TYR A 248 -4.40 13.80 1.78
CA TYR A 248 -4.56 14.99 0.98
C TYR A 248 -4.89 14.63 -0.47
N ALA A 249 -5.33 15.62 -1.24
CA ALA A 249 -5.52 15.51 -2.67
C ALA A 249 -5.05 16.78 -3.36
N PHE A 250 -4.31 16.63 -4.47
CA PHE A 250 -3.98 17.75 -5.33
C PHE A 250 -5.26 18.37 -5.91
N ALA A 251 -5.28 19.69 -6.05
CA ALA A 251 -6.47 20.41 -6.50
C ALA A 251 -6.79 20.12 -7.97
N THR A 252 -5.76 19.88 -8.78
CA THR A 252 -5.88 19.60 -10.21
C THR A 252 -5.89 18.09 -10.45
N PRO A 253 -7.02 17.50 -10.87
CA PRO A 253 -7.04 16.09 -11.21
C PRO A 253 -6.39 15.85 -12.59
N ILE A 254 -5.78 14.68 -12.76
CA ILE A 254 -5.04 14.30 -13.96
C ILE A 254 -5.93 13.54 -14.93
N ALA A 255 -5.86 13.88 -16.22
CA ALA A 255 -6.65 13.24 -17.27
C ALA A 255 -6.31 11.75 -17.38
N HIS A 256 -7.31 10.89 -17.63
CA HIS A 256 -7.13 9.45 -17.78
C HIS A 256 -6.04 9.11 -18.80
N GLY A 257 -5.10 8.25 -18.43
CA GLY A 257 -3.96 7.85 -19.26
C GLY A 257 -2.78 8.82 -19.24
N SER A 258 -2.87 9.95 -18.54
CA SER A 258 -1.76 10.92 -18.39
C SER A 258 -0.87 10.56 -17.20
N PRO A 259 0.42 10.94 -17.21
CA PRO A 259 1.32 10.70 -16.11
C PRO A 259 1.10 11.68 -14.94
N TYR A 260 1.45 11.24 -13.74
CA TYR A 260 1.62 12.08 -12.55
C TYR A 260 3.03 11.88 -11.96
N ASP A 261 3.53 12.87 -11.22
CA ASP A 261 4.87 12.86 -10.60
C ASP A 261 4.89 13.81 -9.38
N VAL A 262 4.76 13.22 -8.18
CA VAL A 262 4.62 13.88 -6.89
C VAL A 262 5.98 13.98 -6.19
N ASN A 263 6.47 15.18 -5.96
CA ASN A 263 7.75 15.41 -5.27
C ASN A 263 7.57 16.31 -4.04
N VAL A 264 8.51 16.21 -3.08
CA VAL A 264 8.60 17.19 -1.99
C VAL A 264 9.18 18.48 -2.56
N PHE A 265 8.35 19.52 -2.66
CA PHE A 265 8.76 20.83 -3.15
C PHE A 265 9.38 21.69 -2.04
N VAL A 266 8.78 21.61 -0.85
CA VAL A 266 9.31 22.24 0.37
C VAL A 266 9.31 21.17 1.46
N ALA A 267 10.49 20.88 2.02
CA ALA A 267 10.63 19.96 3.15
C ALA A 267 9.97 20.55 4.42
N PRO A 268 9.54 19.69 5.37
CA PRO A 268 9.06 20.18 6.66
C PRO A 268 10.17 20.97 7.37
N GLY A 269 9.87 22.20 7.78
CA GLY A 269 10.79 23.04 8.57
C GLY A 269 10.77 22.75 10.08
N THR A 270 9.98 21.77 10.49
CA THR A 270 9.72 21.38 11.89
C THR A 270 10.63 20.26 12.37
N GLN A 271 11.43 19.65 11.48
CA GLN A 271 12.27 18.49 11.76
C GLN A 271 13.52 18.48 10.87
N ALA A 272 14.56 17.75 11.29
CA ALA A 272 15.77 17.59 10.50
C ALA A 272 15.67 16.39 9.52
N GLU A 273 14.79 15.44 9.82
CA GLU A 273 14.53 14.25 9.04
C GLU A 273 13.92 14.61 7.68
N GLY A 274 14.58 14.14 6.62
CA GLY A 274 14.03 14.24 5.28
C GLY A 274 12.80 13.35 5.11
N CYS A 275 11.92 13.75 4.18
CA CYS A 275 10.81 12.91 3.75
C CYS A 275 11.17 12.09 2.53
N ILE A 276 10.62 10.88 2.46
CA ILE A 276 10.70 10.01 1.30
C ILE A 276 9.30 9.94 0.68
N VAL A 277 9.23 10.11 -0.63
CA VAL A 277 7.97 9.97 -1.39
C VAL A 277 7.92 8.61 -2.07
N TRP A 278 6.85 7.89 -1.83
CA TRP A 278 6.52 6.57 -2.35
C TRP A 278 5.40 6.69 -3.34
N GLY A 279 5.36 5.78 -4.34
CA GLY A 279 4.31 5.81 -5.38
C GLY A 279 4.24 7.17 -6.09
N PHE A 280 5.37 7.87 -6.16
CA PHE A 280 5.44 9.27 -6.54
C PHE A 280 5.01 9.50 -8.00
N SER A 281 5.23 8.53 -8.89
CA SER A 281 4.86 8.66 -10.29
C SER A 281 4.12 7.44 -10.84
N GLY A 282 3.33 7.67 -11.89
CA GLY A 282 2.56 6.63 -12.55
C GLY A 282 1.61 7.19 -13.60
N THR A 283 0.71 6.34 -14.10
CA THR A 283 -0.35 6.74 -15.04
C THR A 283 -1.70 6.79 -14.32
N ALA A 284 -2.44 7.89 -14.48
CA ALA A 284 -3.77 8.03 -13.90
C ALA A 284 -4.80 7.16 -14.65
N LEU A 285 -5.02 5.94 -14.16
CA LEU A 285 -5.95 4.97 -14.78
C LEU A 285 -7.23 4.73 -13.97
N ALA A 286 -7.23 5.10 -12.68
CA ALA A 286 -8.34 4.89 -11.75
C ALA A 286 -8.31 5.94 -10.62
N THR A 287 -9.38 5.98 -9.83
CA THR A 287 -9.47 6.79 -8.60
C THR A 287 -9.78 5.88 -7.42
N PRO A 288 -8.95 5.87 -6.35
CA PRO A 288 -7.64 6.54 -6.26
C PRO A 288 -6.63 5.93 -7.26
N VAL A 289 -5.56 6.67 -7.56
CA VAL A 289 -4.46 6.13 -8.38
C VAL A 289 -3.79 4.95 -7.68
N ASN A 290 -3.22 4.02 -8.45
CA ASN A 290 -2.54 2.85 -7.91
C ASN A 290 -1.10 2.77 -8.47
N PRO A 291 -0.05 2.85 -7.62
CA PRO A 291 -0.12 3.06 -6.17
C PRO A 291 -0.62 4.46 -5.79
N VAL A 292 -1.14 4.63 -4.57
CA VAL A 292 -1.42 5.95 -3.98
C VAL A 292 -0.09 6.52 -3.50
N PRO A 293 0.30 7.76 -3.89
CA PRO A 293 1.49 8.38 -3.32
C PRO A 293 1.44 8.44 -1.78
N VAL A 294 2.55 8.11 -1.14
CA VAL A 294 2.72 8.23 0.33
C VAL A 294 3.98 9.03 0.60
N VAL A 295 3.92 9.99 1.51
CA VAL A 295 5.08 10.76 1.94
C VAL A 295 5.34 10.46 3.39
N ASP A 296 6.52 9.92 3.66
CA ASP A 296 6.92 9.47 4.98
C ASP A 296 8.17 10.24 5.42
N CYS A 297 8.05 10.98 6.53
CA CYS A 297 9.12 11.79 7.09
C CYS A 297 9.81 11.14 8.30
N GLY A 298 9.74 9.80 8.41
CA GLY A 298 10.67 8.96 9.16
C GLY A 298 10.40 8.78 10.66
N HIS A 299 9.39 9.46 11.19
CA HIS A 299 8.95 9.30 12.59
C HIS A 299 7.92 8.19 12.72
N ASN A 300 7.98 7.48 13.85
CA ASN A 300 7.26 6.24 14.18
C ASN A 300 7.69 5.02 13.36
N ASP A 301 8.93 5.00 12.88
CA ASP A 301 9.45 3.91 12.04
C ASP A 301 10.70 3.23 12.56
N TRP A 302 10.73 1.92 12.30
CA TRP A 302 11.89 1.10 12.53
C TRP A 302 12.83 1.21 11.32
N THR A 303 14.05 1.63 11.60
CA THR A 303 15.13 1.65 10.62
C THR A 303 16.14 0.57 10.96
N TRP A 304 16.39 -0.35 10.02
CA TRP A 304 17.48 -1.30 10.13
C TRP A 304 18.79 -0.60 9.77
N MET A 305 19.70 -0.48 10.74
CA MET A 305 20.90 0.35 10.64
C MET A 305 22.16 -0.45 10.30
N ALA A 306 22.29 -1.67 10.85
CA ALA A 306 23.45 -2.53 10.68
C ALA A 306 23.17 -3.97 11.12
N GLY A 307 24.14 -4.86 10.94
CA GLY A 307 24.07 -6.27 11.37
C GLY A 307 23.41 -7.18 10.33
N SER A 308 23.10 -8.41 10.72
CA SER A 308 22.54 -9.42 9.83
C SER A 308 21.03 -9.56 10.02
N ASN A 309 20.34 -10.01 8.97
CA ASN A 309 18.94 -10.42 9.04
C ASN A 309 18.77 -11.93 9.34
N LEU A 310 19.83 -12.56 9.86
CA LEU A 310 19.90 -13.97 10.26
C LEU A 310 20.35 -14.09 11.73
N THR A 311 19.91 -15.12 12.44
CA THR A 311 20.37 -15.40 13.81
C THR A 311 21.80 -15.95 13.87
N ASP A 312 22.38 -15.92 15.07
CA ASP A 312 23.58 -16.65 15.49
C ASP A 312 24.83 -16.29 14.68
N GLN A 313 24.93 -15.01 14.35
CA GLN A 313 26.07 -14.46 13.63
C GLN A 313 27.20 -14.07 14.59
N PHE A 314 28.43 -14.38 14.18
CA PHE A 314 29.64 -13.98 14.91
C PHE A 314 29.92 -12.48 14.77
N GLY A 315 30.58 -11.89 15.76
CA GLY A 315 31.05 -10.51 15.68
C GLY A 315 32.19 -10.36 14.68
N SER A 316 32.28 -9.19 14.04
CA SER A 316 33.37 -8.86 13.11
C SER A 316 34.03 -7.55 13.53
N PRO A 317 35.27 -7.56 14.04
CA PRO A 317 35.96 -6.32 14.40
C PRO A 317 36.53 -5.64 13.15
N GLN A 318 36.57 -4.30 13.15
CA GLN A 318 37.26 -3.52 12.11
C GLN A 318 38.74 -3.95 12.02
N PRO A 319 39.30 -4.26 10.82
CA PRO A 319 40.71 -4.53 10.69
C PRO A 319 41.52 -3.26 11.03
N VAL A 320 42.54 -3.42 11.88
CA VAL A 320 43.47 -2.33 12.23
C VAL A 320 44.14 -1.83 10.93
N PRO A 321 44.02 -0.55 10.55
CA PRO A 321 44.65 -0.05 9.33
C PRO A 321 46.17 -0.19 9.44
N THR A 322 46.79 -0.98 8.57
CA THR A 322 48.25 -1.19 8.52
C THR A 322 48.98 -0.22 7.58
N VAL A 323 48.27 0.71 6.91
CA VAL A 323 48.80 1.65 5.91
C VAL A 323 48.07 3.01 6.01
N PRO A 324 48.75 4.18 5.83
CA PRO A 324 48.09 5.49 5.82
C PRO A 324 47.04 5.60 4.70
N PRO A 325 45.95 6.39 4.88
CA PRO A 325 44.72 6.18 4.12
C PRO A 325 44.85 6.70 2.68
N ALA A 326 44.58 5.80 1.72
CA ALA A 326 43.98 6.18 0.46
C ALA A 326 42.62 6.83 0.72
N PRO A 327 42.12 7.72 -0.18
CA PRO A 327 40.82 8.35 0.01
C PRO A 327 39.74 7.26 0.20
N PRO A 328 38.82 7.43 1.16
CA PRO A 328 37.86 6.39 1.49
C PRO A 328 37.05 6.00 0.24
N PRO A 329 36.86 4.69 -0.04
CA PRO A 329 36.00 4.27 -1.13
C PRO A 329 34.57 4.76 -0.90
N ALA A 330 33.83 4.96 -1.99
CA ALA A 330 32.39 5.21 -1.94
C ALA A 330 31.70 4.13 -1.08
N CYS A 331 30.82 4.57 -0.16
CA CYS A 331 30.31 3.82 0.99
C CYS A 331 30.09 2.31 0.74
N PRO A 332 30.62 1.41 1.60
CA PRO A 332 30.20 0.02 1.57
C PRO A 332 28.72 -0.09 2.03
N PRO A 333 27.93 -1.02 1.46
CA PRO A 333 26.61 -1.34 1.98
C PRO A 333 26.76 -1.92 3.40
N VAL A 334 25.95 -1.43 4.35
CA VAL A 334 25.71 -1.95 5.71
C VAL A 334 26.99 -2.44 6.42
N SER A 335 27.54 -1.64 7.35
CA SER A 335 28.75 -2.02 8.12
C SER A 335 28.66 -3.46 8.64
N THR A 336 29.50 -4.35 8.09
CA THR A 336 29.61 -5.76 8.54
C THR A 336 30.25 -5.86 9.92
N PHE A 337 30.83 -4.75 10.42
CA PHE A 337 31.46 -4.69 11.72
C PHE A 337 30.42 -4.44 12.79
N THR A 338 30.11 -5.49 13.55
CA THR A 338 29.11 -5.48 14.61
C THR A 338 29.57 -6.38 15.76
N PRO A 339 29.14 -6.10 17.00
CA PRO A 339 29.15 -7.10 18.06
C PRO A 339 28.40 -8.34 17.57
N GLY A 340 28.82 -9.53 17.99
CA GLY A 340 28.11 -10.76 17.63
C GLY A 340 26.71 -10.82 18.23
N GLY A 341 25.98 -11.89 17.89
CA GLY A 341 24.68 -12.17 18.46
C GLY A 341 24.74 -12.10 19.98
N ASN A 342 23.90 -11.26 20.58
CA ASN A 342 23.98 -10.96 22.02
C ASN A 342 22.61 -10.89 22.67
N ASN A 343 22.57 -11.19 23.97
CA ASN A 343 21.39 -11.08 24.82
C ASN A 343 21.82 -10.45 26.16
N TYR A 344 20.99 -9.55 26.70
CA TYR A 344 21.22 -8.91 28.01
C TYR A 344 22.57 -8.20 28.20
N SER A 345 23.13 -7.66 27.12
CA SER A 345 24.36 -6.88 27.22
C SER A 345 24.13 -5.62 28.06
N ALA A 346 25.17 -5.20 28.78
CA ALA A 346 25.14 -3.95 29.54
C ALA A 346 25.35 -2.78 28.58
N THR A 347 24.48 -1.76 28.68
CA THR A 347 24.43 -0.65 27.71
C THR A 347 24.57 0.71 28.37
N TRP A 348 25.28 1.63 27.72
CA TRP A 348 25.37 3.04 28.15
C TRP A 348 25.23 3.98 26.97
N THR A 349 24.65 5.15 27.21
CA THR A 349 24.77 6.28 26.29
C THR A 349 25.68 7.30 26.96
N ASP A 350 26.78 7.66 26.32
CA ASP A 350 27.71 8.65 26.88
C ASP A 350 27.20 10.08 26.73
N ASN A 351 27.92 11.03 27.32
CA ASN A 351 27.56 12.45 27.27
C ASN A 351 27.68 13.07 25.86
N SER A 352 28.28 12.37 24.90
CA SER A 352 28.35 12.78 23.49
C SER A 352 27.27 12.11 22.62
N GLY A 353 26.45 11.22 23.19
CA GLY A 353 25.43 10.48 22.47
C GLY A 353 25.94 9.21 21.77
N ASN A 354 27.16 8.76 22.05
CA ASN A 354 27.65 7.46 21.55
C ASN A 354 27.06 6.33 22.38
N LEU A 355 26.89 5.17 21.74
CA LEU A 355 26.31 3.98 22.36
C LEU A 355 27.44 3.02 22.75
N TRP A 356 27.46 2.60 24.01
CA TRP A 356 28.44 1.68 24.54
C TRP A 356 27.79 0.36 24.92
N LEU A 357 28.49 -0.74 24.65
CA LEU A 357 28.02 -2.10 24.91
C LEU A 357 29.14 -2.90 25.57
N LEU A 358 28.88 -3.45 26.75
CA LEU A 358 29.70 -4.50 27.34
C LEU A 358 28.99 -5.82 27.07
N THR A 359 29.68 -6.72 26.37
CA THR A 359 29.12 -8.03 26.04
C THR A 359 28.87 -8.84 27.32
N GLY A 360 27.91 -9.75 27.23
CA GLY A 360 27.57 -10.74 28.25
C GLY A 360 27.56 -12.12 27.64
N ASP A 361 26.40 -12.77 27.63
CA ASP A 361 26.16 -14.02 26.89
C ASP A 361 26.06 -13.73 25.38
N VAL A 362 27.16 -13.97 24.65
CA VAL A 362 27.30 -13.58 23.25
C VAL A 362 28.09 -14.58 22.41
N PHE A 363 27.96 -14.49 21.09
CA PHE A 363 28.94 -15.02 20.15
C PHE A 363 30.13 -14.04 20.02
N SER A 364 31.31 -14.39 20.55
CA SER A 364 32.49 -13.51 20.56
C SER A 364 32.96 -13.11 19.15
N SER A 365 33.65 -11.96 19.09
CA SER A 365 34.31 -11.44 17.89
C SER A 365 35.70 -12.04 17.60
N THR A 366 36.28 -12.83 18.52
CA THR A 366 37.70 -13.26 18.44
C THR A 366 37.92 -14.77 18.36
N THR A 367 36.94 -15.59 18.74
CA THR A 367 37.02 -17.06 18.67
C THR A 367 35.66 -17.67 18.33
N PRO A 368 35.53 -18.46 17.24
CA PRO A 368 34.36 -19.32 17.06
C PRO A 368 34.32 -20.32 18.22
N PRO A 369 33.27 -20.36 19.06
CA PRO A 369 33.15 -21.34 20.13
C PRO A 369 33.14 -22.75 19.53
N GLN A 370 33.80 -23.71 20.19
CA GLN A 370 33.91 -25.10 19.69
C GLN A 370 32.55 -25.83 19.55
N SER A 371 31.43 -25.23 19.97
CA SER A 371 30.12 -25.87 20.09
C SER A 371 28.91 -25.07 19.55
N ASN A 372 29.07 -23.96 18.81
CA ASN A 372 27.95 -23.08 18.42
C ASN A 372 27.09 -22.62 19.63
N MET A 373 27.64 -22.59 20.85
CA MET A 373 26.98 -22.04 22.03
C MET A 373 27.58 -20.67 22.36
N PRO A 374 26.74 -19.69 22.74
CA PRO A 374 27.23 -18.40 23.20
C PRO A 374 27.99 -18.57 24.53
N GLY A 375 28.88 -17.61 24.83
CA GLY A 375 29.72 -17.62 26.02
C GLY A 375 29.71 -16.28 26.74
N PHE A 376 30.17 -16.26 27.99
CA PHE A 376 30.25 -15.05 28.80
C PHE A 376 31.54 -14.29 28.49
N PHE A 377 31.43 -13.26 27.66
CA PHE A 377 32.54 -12.38 27.27
C PHE A 377 32.40 -11.01 27.93
N ASN A 378 33.48 -10.23 27.94
CA ASN A 378 33.54 -8.88 28.53
C ASN A 378 34.15 -7.86 27.56
N GLU A 379 33.81 -8.00 26.28
CA GLU A 379 34.23 -7.11 25.21
C GLU A 379 33.49 -5.77 25.36
N LEU A 380 34.24 -4.67 25.37
CA LEU A 380 33.66 -3.32 25.40
C LEU A 380 33.66 -2.74 23.99
N TRP A 381 32.48 -2.41 23.49
CA TRP A 381 32.24 -1.85 22.17
C TRP A 381 31.66 -0.43 22.27
N GLU A 382 32.01 0.38 21.30
CA GLU A 382 31.52 1.76 21.12
C GLU A 382 30.90 1.87 19.72
N PHE A 383 29.71 2.44 19.63
CA PHE A 383 29.04 2.82 18.38
C PHE A 383 28.95 4.34 18.30
N THR A 384 29.51 4.88 17.22
CA THR A 384 29.48 6.31 16.88
C THR A 384 28.61 6.53 15.64
N GLY A 385 28.06 7.74 15.51
CA GLY A 385 27.23 8.12 14.35
C GLY A 385 25.74 8.25 14.61
N THR A 386 25.30 8.32 15.87
CA THR A 386 23.88 8.51 16.23
C THR A 386 23.24 9.77 15.64
N ALA A 387 24.05 10.77 15.27
CA ALA A 387 23.64 11.98 14.54
C ALA A 387 23.57 11.82 13.00
N ASN A 388 23.92 10.66 12.44
CA ASN A 388 23.94 10.41 10.99
C ASN A 388 22.69 9.65 10.53
N TYR A 389 21.70 10.40 10.06
CA TYR A 389 20.41 9.90 9.61
C TYR A 389 20.54 9.11 8.28
N GLY A 390 19.87 7.95 8.18
CA GLY A 390 19.78 7.17 6.94
C GLY A 390 20.84 6.07 6.73
N GLY A 391 21.53 5.63 7.79
CA GLY A 391 22.51 4.54 7.64
C GLY A 391 23.81 4.96 6.94
N SER A 392 24.19 6.24 7.04
CA SER A 392 25.35 6.80 6.34
C SER A 392 26.69 6.19 6.78
N CYS A 393 27.74 6.42 5.97
CA CYS A 393 29.14 6.08 6.23
C CYS A 393 29.70 6.47 7.62
N GLY A 394 28.99 7.29 8.40
CA GLY A 394 29.39 7.71 9.74
C GLY A 394 28.97 6.77 10.88
N ASN A 395 28.22 5.70 10.61
CA ASN A 395 27.79 4.72 11.63
C ASN A 395 28.84 3.62 11.80
N VAL A 396 29.55 3.63 12.93
CA VAL A 396 30.74 2.77 13.11
C VAL A 396 30.74 2.12 14.49
N TRP A 397 30.81 0.78 14.50
CA TRP A 397 31.20 0.00 15.67
C TRP A 397 32.71 -0.11 15.79
N LYS A 398 33.21 0.05 17.02
CA LYS A 398 34.62 -0.08 17.39
C LYS A 398 34.74 -0.96 18.63
N LEU A 399 35.59 -1.98 18.53
CA LEU A 399 35.99 -2.78 19.70
C LEU A 399 37.02 -1.97 20.50
N VAL A 400 36.61 -1.46 21.66
CA VAL A 400 37.43 -0.60 22.54
C VAL A 400 38.32 -1.43 23.46
N ARG A 401 37.77 -2.50 24.04
CA ARG A 401 38.54 -3.48 24.82
C ARG A 401 38.18 -4.91 24.38
N PRO A 402 39.13 -5.69 23.85
CA PRO A 402 38.92 -7.11 23.53
C PRO A 402 38.74 -7.94 24.82
N PRO A 403 38.22 -9.19 24.71
CA PRO A 403 38.16 -10.07 25.87
C PRO A 403 39.58 -10.36 26.34
N THR A 404 39.74 -10.45 27.66
CA THR A 404 41.03 -10.46 28.36
C THR A 404 42.14 -11.35 27.76
N PRO A 405 43.42 -11.01 28.00
CA PRO A 405 43.84 -10.06 29.03
C PRO A 405 44.69 -8.88 28.51
N PRO A 406 44.21 -7.63 28.66
CA PRO A 406 45.11 -6.50 28.82
C PRO A 406 45.15 -6.08 30.30
N THR A 407 46.38 -5.80 30.77
CA THR A 407 46.77 -5.39 32.13
C THR A 407 45.78 -4.45 32.82
N GLY A 408 45.16 -4.92 33.91
CA GLY A 408 44.29 -4.12 34.78
C GLY A 408 43.03 -4.88 35.24
N PRO A 409 42.35 -4.40 36.30
CA PRO A 409 41.09 -5.01 36.74
C PRO A 409 40.01 -4.81 35.67
N THR A 410 39.10 -5.77 35.52
CA THR A 410 37.99 -5.71 34.56
C THR A 410 36.79 -6.48 35.12
N PRO A 411 35.55 -6.01 34.89
CA PRO A 411 34.39 -6.79 35.27
C PRO A 411 34.37 -8.13 34.49
N PRO A 412 33.93 -9.24 35.12
CA PRO A 412 33.60 -10.46 34.40
C PRO A 412 32.46 -10.25 33.40
N GLY A 413 32.43 -11.09 32.36
CA GLY A 413 31.31 -11.18 31.44
C GLY A 413 30.05 -11.57 32.18
N ARG A 414 28.97 -10.82 31.96
CA ARG A 414 27.76 -10.87 32.78
C ARG A 414 26.53 -10.45 31.99
N TRP A 415 25.38 -10.88 32.45
CA TRP A 415 24.08 -10.44 31.97
C TRP A 415 23.26 -9.73 33.06
N GLY A 416 22.30 -8.92 32.62
CA GLY A 416 21.30 -8.30 33.51
C GLY A 416 21.90 -7.32 34.53
N ALA A 417 23.06 -6.75 34.22
CA ALA A 417 23.68 -5.70 35.01
C ALA A 417 22.95 -4.36 34.82
N ILE A 418 23.04 -3.52 35.84
CA ILE A 418 22.45 -2.18 35.84
C ILE A 418 23.52 -1.19 35.43
N THR A 419 23.18 -0.28 34.54
CA THR A 419 24.11 0.66 33.93
C THR A 419 23.62 2.08 33.98
N TRP A 420 24.54 3.02 34.14
CA TRP A 420 24.27 4.45 33.98
C TRP A 420 25.54 5.20 33.64
N THR A 421 25.38 6.37 33.02
CA THR A 421 26.47 7.32 32.76
C THR A 421 26.41 8.41 33.83
N ASP A 422 27.55 8.71 34.44
CA ASP A 422 27.67 9.85 35.36
C ASP A 422 27.61 11.16 34.58
N LEU A 423 26.70 12.06 34.94
CA LEU A 423 26.53 13.33 34.22
C LEU A 423 27.73 14.27 34.34
N GLY A 424 28.41 14.26 35.50
CA GLY A 424 29.49 15.19 35.78
C GLY A 424 30.79 14.76 35.12
N THR A 425 31.12 13.47 35.19
CA THR A 425 32.38 12.94 34.66
C THR A 425 32.26 12.35 33.26
N GLY A 426 31.07 11.90 32.86
CA GLY A 426 30.85 11.13 31.64
C GLY A 426 31.29 9.66 31.74
N ASN A 427 31.74 9.20 32.91
CA ASN A 427 32.19 7.82 33.10
C ASN A 427 31.01 6.84 33.11
N LEU A 428 31.27 5.61 32.67
CA LEU A 428 30.28 4.55 32.57
C LEU A 428 30.29 3.71 33.85
N TRP A 429 29.14 3.55 34.49
CA TRP A 429 29.01 2.80 35.74
C TRP A 429 28.22 1.51 35.55
N LEU A 430 28.64 0.45 36.21
CA LEU A 430 28.03 -0.87 36.17
C LEU A 430 27.81 -1.40 37.58
N PHE A 431 26.62 -1.92 37.86
CA PHE A 431 26.29 -2.59 39.11
C PHE A 431 25.66 -3.96 38.86
N GLY A 432 26.18 -4.97 39.57
CA GLY A 432 25.58 -6.28 39.70
C GLY A 432 25.47 -7.08 38.39
N GLY A 433 24.40 -7.84 38.25
CA GLY A 433 24.21 -8.85 37.20
C GLY A 433 24.55 -10.26 37.68
N GLN A 434 24.69 -11.19 36.74
CA GLN A 434 25.15 -12.55 37.03
C GLN A 434 26.23 -12.96 36.03
N ASP A 435 27.30 -13.59 36.50
CA ASP A 435 28.41 -14.02 35.65
C ASP A 435 28.25 -15.45 35.14
N GLY A 436 29.19 -15.90 34.29
CA GLY A 436 29.22 -17.26 33.76
C GLY A 436 29.44 -18.37 34.80
N SER A 437 29.75 -18.02 36.07
CA SER A 437 29.77 -18.97 37.19
C SER A 437 28.41 -19.06 37.91
N LEU A 438 27.40 -18.35 37.41
CA LEU A 438 26.08 -18.17 38.00
C LEU A 438 26.09 -17.41 39.33
N ALA A 439 27.17 -16.70 39.66
CA ALA A 439 27.21 -15.87 40.86
C ALA A 439 26.37 -14.60 40.66
N PHE A 440 25.47 -14.31 41.60
CA PHE A 440 24.78 -13.02 41.63
C PHE A 440 25.71 -11.95 42.14
N LEU A 441 25.93 -10.92 41.34
CA LEU A 441 26.91 -9.89 41.64
C LEU A 441 26.22 -8.68 42.28
N ASN A 442 26.89 -8.06 43.24
CA ASN A 442 26.62 -6.69 43.69
C ASN A 442 27.87 -5.81 43.60
N ASP A 443 28.80 -6.20 42.74
CA ASP A 443 30.00 -5.43 42.50
C ASP A 443 29.67 -4.14 41.74
N LEU A 444 30.40 -3.08 42.09
CA LEU A 444 30.28 -1.76 41.50
C LEU A 444 31.55 -1.43 40.73
N TRP A 445 31.40 -1.12 39.46
CA TRP A 445 32.49 -0.82 38.53
C TRP A 445 32.29 0.53 37.87
N GLU A 446 33.40 1.22 37.62
CA GLU A 446 33.46 2.47 36.87
C GLU A 446 34.45 2.32 35.72
N TYR A 447 34.04 2.70 34.52
CA TYR A 447 34.90 2.82 33.36
C TYR A 447 35.12 4.28 33.01
N ASN A 448 36.39 4.68 33.07
CA ASN A 448 36.81 6.01 32.66
C ASN A 448 37.11 6.02 31.16
N ILE A 449 36.28 6.73 30.40
CA ILE A 449 36.38 6.81 28.94
C ILE A 449 37.69 7.47 28.51
N ALA A 450 38.11 8.53 29.22
CA ALA A 450 39.30 9.31 28.87
C ALA A 450 40.61 8.51 29.06
N THR A 451 40.69 7.69 30.10
CA THR A 451 41.88 6.87 30.39
C THR A 451 41.77 5.45 29.85
N ASN A 452 40.60 5.02 29.35
CA ASN A 452 40.31 3.66 28.89
C ASN A 452 40.62 2.59 29.96
N THR A 453 40.17 2.82 31.20
CA THR A 453 40.46 1.93 32.34
C THR A 453 39.22 1.68 33.20
N TRP A 454 39.13 0.46 33.74
CA TRP A 454 38.14 0.10 34.76
C TRP A 454 38.70 0.27 36.17
N ALA A 455 37.82 0.65 37.10
CA ALA A 455 38.06 0.65 38.54
C ALA A 455 36.93 -0.13 39.24
N SER A 456 37.29 -0.95 40.22
CA SER A 456 36.34 -1.64 41.11
C SER A 456 36.21 -0.83 42.40
N HIS A 457 34.97 -0.64 42.87
CA HIS A 457 34.66 0.22 44.02
C HIS A 457 34.15 -0.56 45.25
N ALA A 458 33.22 -1.50 45.06
CA ALA A 458 32.61 -2.25 46.15
C ALA A 458 32.01 -3.57 45.65
N GLY A 459 31.60 -4.42 46.60
CA GLY A 459 30.81 -5.64 46.34
C GLY A 459 31.60 -6.84 45.81
N GLY A 460 30.87 -7.87 45.40
CA GLY A 460 31.41 -9.12 44.89
C GLY A 460 30.33 -10.11 44.48
N GLY A 461 30.70 -11.38 44.35
CA GLY A 461 29.78 -12.46 44.02
C GLY A 461 29.07 -13.03 45.25
N ASN A 462 27.78 -13.31 45.09
CA ASN A 462 26.89 -13.94 46.07
C ASN A 462 26.90 -13.29 47.47
N GLN A 463 26.95 -11.96 47.52
CA GLN A 463 26.95 -11.20 48.77
C GLN A 463 25.53 -10.79 49.19
N PRO A 464 25.16 -10.90 50.48
CA PRO A 464 23.89 -10.39 50.99
C PRO A 464 23.83 -8.87 50.96
N GLY A 465 22.62 -8.32 50.96
CA GLY A 465 22.39 -6.87 50.99
C GLY A 465 22.61 -6.25 52.36
N VAL A 466 23.22 -5.06 52.38
CA VAL A 466 23.44 -4.24 53.57
C VAL A 466 22.52 -3.02 53.52
N TYR A 467 21.42 -3.06 54.26
CA TYR A 467 20.29 -2.12 54.12
C TYR A 467 20.38 -0.85 54.98
N GLY A 468 21.10 -0.89 56.11
CA GLY A 468 21.15 0.24 57.04
C GLY A 468 19.77 0.65 57.55
N ILE A 469 19.57 1.96 57.74
CA ILE A 469 18.28 2.54 58.13
C ILE A 469 17.54 2.97 56.85
N GLN A 470 16.28 2.55 56.70
CA GLN A 470 15.44 2.93 55.57
C GLN A 470 15.36 4.46 55.42
N GLY A 471 15.46 4.94 54.19
CA GLY A 471 15.47 6.36 53.83
C GLY A 471 16.79 7.08 54.08
N THR A 472 17.80 6.42 54.68
CA THR A 472 19.08 7.04 55.05
C THR A 472 20.22 6.52 54.17
N ALA A 473 20.95 7.43 53.53
CA ALA A 473 22.15 7.11 52.76
C ALA A 473 23.31 6.70 53.68
N SER A 474 24.10 5.72 53.26
CA SER A 474 25.34 5.32 53.94
C SER A 474 26.34 4.75 52.95
N ALA A 475 27.63 5.00 53.17
CA ALA A 475 28.70 4.36 52.41
C ALA A 475 28.76 2.83 52.60
N SER A 476 28.17 2.32 53.69
CA SER A 476 28.07 0.87 53.94
C SER A 476 26.85 0.23 53.27
N ASN A 477 25.87 1.03 52.84
CA ASN A 477 24.68 0.50 52.20
C ASN A 477 25.05 -0.10 50.85
N LEU A 478 24.60 -1.32 50.59
CA LEU A 478 24.87 -2.02 49.34
C LEU A 478 23.73 -3.00 49.04
N PRO A 479 23.04 -2.88 47.90
CA PRO A 479 22.06 -3.89 47.51
C PRO A 479 22.73 -5.27 47.40
N GLY A 480 22.01 -6.33 47.79
CA GLY A 480 22.52 -7.71 47.66
C GLY A 480 22.73 -8.11 46.21
N GLY A 481 23.55 -9.15 45.99
CA GLY A 481 23.86 -9.66 44.66
C GLY A 481 22.60 -10.00 43.89
N ARG A 482 22.45 -9.52 42.64
CA ARG A 482 21.23 -9.72 41.86
C ARG A 482 21.42 -9.55 40.36
N TRP A 483 20.55 -10.20 39.60
CA TRP A 483 20.31 -9.91 38.19
C TRP A 483 18.83 -9.60 37.95
N GLY A 484 18.53 -9.00 36.78
CA GLY A 484 17.14 -8.76 36.36
C GLY A 484 16.39 -7.75 37.24
N ALA A 485 17.10 -6.90 37.99
CA ALA A 485 16.48 -5.78 38.68
C ALA A 485 16.03 -4.73 37.67
N SER A 486 14.88 -4.09 37.92
CA SER A 486 14.46 -2.95 37.11
C SER A 486 15.22 -1.73 37.56
N ALA A 487 15.89 -1.06 36.65
CA ALA A 487 16.62 0.14 36.99
C ALA A 487 16.54 1.19 35.89
N ARG A 488 16.57 2.44 36.33
CA ARG A 488 16.59 3.58 35.43
C ARG A 488 17.22 4.77 36.13
N ARG A 489 18.06 5.50 35.40
CA ARG A 489 18.60 6.79 35.81
C ARG A 489 17.57 7.87 35.48
N ASP A 490 17.31 8.76 36.43
CA ASP A 490 16.65 10.03 36.18
C ASP A 490 17.56 10.92 35.32
N ALA A 491 17.09 11.28 34.14
CA ALA A 491 17.84 12.07 33.17
C ALA A 491 18.25 13.45 33.72
N VAL A 492 17.42 14.05 34.58
CA VAL A 492 17.62 15.39 35.13
C VAL A 492 18.46 15.35 36.40
N SER A 493 18.04 14.58 37.41
CA SER A 493 18.72 14.58 38.71
C SER A 493 19.97 13.70 38.76
N GLY A 494 20.11 12.74 37.85
CA GLY A 494 21.17 11.73 37.89
C GLY A 494 21.01 10.65 38.94
N ILE A 495 19.91 10.64 39.70
CA ILE A 495 19.59 9.56 40.63
C ILE A 495 19.35 8.27 39.85
N VAL A 496 19.95 7.18 40.28
CA VAL A 496 19.67 5.84 39.75
C VAL A 496 18.71 5.14 40.67
N TRP A 497 17.55 4.73 40.15
CA TRP A 497 16.59 3.91 40.86
C TRP A 497 16.79 2.44 40.51
N LEU A 498 16.64 1.56 41.50
CA LEU A 498 16.74 0.11 41.36
C LEU A 498 15.61 -0.54 42.15
N PHE A 499 14.83 -1.38 41.51
CA PHE A 499 13.79 -2.17 42.15
C PHE A 499 13.98 -3.67 41.91
N GLY A 500 13.89 -4.45 42.99
CA GLY A 500 13.74 -5.89 42.95
C GLY A 500 14.90 -6.64 42.29
N GLY A 501 14.56 -7.64 41.48
CA GLY A 501 15.50 -8.57 40.86
C GLY A 501 15.51 -9.94 41.53
N PHE A 502 16.37 -10.83 41.04
CA PHE A 502 16.54 -12.17 41.58
C PHE A 502 17.95 -12.35 42.14
N GLY A 503 18.03 -12.76 43.41
CA GLY A 503 19.31 -13.00 44.06
C GLY A 503 19.24 -12.97 45.58
N CYS A 504 20.07 -12.13 46.18
CA CYS A 504 20.41 -12.15 47.60
C CYS A 504 19.69 -11.03 48.37
N ASP A 505 18.98 -11.39 49.43
CA ASP A 505 18.38 -10.44 50.37
C ASP A 505 19.34 -10.13 51.54
N SER A 506 18.85 -9.66 52.69
CA SER A 506 19.68 -9.38 53.86
C SER A 506 20.16 -10.61 54.63
N THR A 507 19.68 -11.82 54.31
CA THR A 507 19.89 -13.01 55.13
C THR A 507 21.06 -13.87 54.62
N GLY A 508 22.16 -13.88 55.41
CA GLY A 508 23.22 -14.90 55.43
C GLY A 508 24.10 -15.06 54.17
N PRO A 509 25.30 -15.64 54.30
CA PRO A 509 26.17 -15.94 53.17
C PRO A 509 25.63 -17.15 52.39
N GLY A 510 25.32 -16.98 51.10
CA GLY A 510 24.95 -18.10 50.22
C GLY A 510 23.83 -17.85 49.20
N CYS A 511 23.15 -16.70 49.24
CA CYS A 511 22.13 -16.26 48.27
C CYS A 511 21.03 -17.30 47.97
N SER A 512 19.86 -17.13 48.60
CA SER A 512 18.77 -18.11 48.52
C SER A 512 17.91 -18.04 47.24
N ASN A 513 18.42 -17.50 46.13
CA ASN A 513 17.68 -17.41 44.85
C ASN A 513 16.29 -16.77 45.04
N LEU A 514 16.24 -15.58 45.63
CA LEU A 514 14.99 -14.97 46.07
C LEU A 514 14.54 -13.85 45.13
N LEU A 515 13.22 -13.71 44.99
CA LEU A 515 12.62 -12.57 44.32
C LEU A 515 12.58 -11.38 45.28
N LEU A 516 13.17 -10.27 44.87
CA LEU A 516 13.29 -9.09 45.71
C LEU A 516 12.25 -8.04 45.30
N ASN A 517 11.81 -7.23 46.27
CA ASN A 517 10.92 -6.08 46.04
C ASN A 517 11.43 -4.80 46.73
N ASP A 518 12.70 -4.79 47.11
CA ASP A 518 13.40 -3.65 47.65
C ASP A 518 13.57 -2.56 46.57
N LEU A 519 13.30 -1.31 46.94
CA LEU A 519 13.56 -0.13 46.14
C LEU A 519 14.77 0.59 46.73
N TRP A 520 15.76 0.84 45.88
CA TRP A 520 16.97 1.57 46.21
C TRP A 520 17.12 2.78 45.31
N LYS A 521 17.82 3.79 45.83
CA LYS A 521 18.39 4.86 45.00
C LYS A 521 19.90 4.98 45.21
N TYR A 522 20.63 5.29 44.15
CA TYR A 522 22.04 5.65 44.19
C TYR A 522 22.20 7.13 43.83
N SER A 523 22.85 7.89 44.70
CA SER A 523 23.12 9.33 44.52
C SER A 523 24.29 9.74 45.40
N GLY A 524 25.11 10.70 44.93
CA GLY A 524 26.27 11.19 45.70
C GLY A 524 27.27 10.10 46.07
N GLY A 525 27.39 9.05 45.26
CA GLY A 525 28.29 7.91 45.52
C GLY A 525 27.77 6.90 46.56
N GLN A 526 26.51 6.99 46.99
CA GLN A 526 25.97 6.14 48.07
C GLN A 526 24.61 5.55 47.72
N TRP A 527 24.36 4.33 48.22
CA TRP A 527 23.06 3.68 48.16
C TRP A 527 22.16 4.08 49.35
N THR A 528 20.88 4.23 49.08
CA THR A 528 19.82 4.41 50.08
C THR A 528 18.72 3.38 49.84
N TRP A 529 18.40 2.57 50.85
CA TRP A 529 17.21 1.71 50.82
C TRP A 529 15.98 2.57 51.07
N VAL A 530 15.06 2.66 50.10
CA VAL A 530 13.95 3.62 50.12
C VAL A 530 12.63 2.94 50.51
N SER A 531 12.31 1.79 49.92
CA SER A 531 11.02 1.10 50.08
C SER A 531 11.18 -0.41 49.89
N GLY A 532 10.12 -1.17 50.14
CA GLY A 532 10.12 -2.62 49.99
C GLY A 532 10.76 -3.34 51.17
N ALA A 533 10.86 -4.66 51.12
CA ALA A 533 11.40 -5.44 52.22
C ALA A 533 12.89 -5.72 52.05
N ASN A 534 13.58 -5.94 53.18
CA ASN A 534 14.96 -6.42 53.18
C ASN A 534 15.08 -7.96 53.12
N THR A 535 13.96 -8.67 53.02
CA THR A 535 13.87 -10.11 52.87
C THR A 535 13.18 -10.45 51.55
N GLY A 536 13.54 -11.58 50.94
CA GLY A 536 13.00 -11.97 49.65
C GLY A 536 11.62 -12.63 49.69
N ASN A 537 11.08 -12.92 48.51
CA ASN A 537 9.80 -13.58 48.24
C ASN A 537 8.57 -12.92 48.88
N GLN A 538 8.61 -11.60 49.04
CA GLN A 538 7.48 -10.88 49.63
C GLN A 538 6.30 -10.76 48.67
N ALA A 539 5.11 -10.99 49.21
CA ALA A 539 3.85 -10.75 48.51
C ALA A 539 3.59 -9.24 48.37
N GLY A 540 2.91 -8.87 47.29
CA GLY A 540 2.55 -7.49 47.01
C GLY A 540 1.21 -7.07 47.63
N THR A 541 1.09 -5.79 47.95
CA THR A 541 -0.14 -5.16 48.45
C THR A 541 -0.56 -4.06 47.47
N TYR A 542 -1.68 -4.24 46.78
CA TYR A 542 -2.09 -3.38 45.64
C TYR A 542 -2.94 -2.16 46.02
N GLY A 543 -3.67 -2.22 47.14
CA GLY A 543 -4.67 -1.19 47.47
C GLY A 543 -5.74 -1.05 46.37
N THR A 544 -6.21 0.19 46.17
CA THR A 544 -7.15 0.55 45.10
C THR A 544 -6.37 1.09 43.91
N GLN A 545 -6.69 0.60 42.70
CA GLN A 545 -6.05 1.04 41.46
C GLN A 545 -6.16 2.57 41.29
N GLY A 546 -5.07 3.20 40.82
CA GLY A 546 -4.95 4.64 40.63
C GLY A 546 -4.77 5.45 41.93
N THR A 547 -4.79 4.82 43.10
CA THR A 547 -4.69 5.50 44.40
C THR A 547 -3.37 5.18 45.10
N ALA A 548 -2.60 6.22 45.42
CA ALA A 548 -1.38 6.10 46.21
C ALA A 548 -1.70 5.77 47.67
N ALA A 549 -0.91 4.89 48.29
CA ALA A 549 -1.00 4.62 49.72
C ALA A 549 0.34 4.11 50.27
N ALA A 550 0.64 4.42 51.53
CA ALA A 550 1.85 3.95 52.21
C ALA A 550 1.94 2.42 52.34
N GLY A 551 0.79 1.74 52.38
CA GLY A 551 0.71 0.27 52.43
C GLY A 551 0.85 -0.41 51.06
N ASN A 552 0.84 0.35 49.96
CA ASN A 552 1.01 -0.22 48.63
C ASN A 552 2.46 -0.63 48.42
N VAL A 553 2.69 -1.89 48.03
CA VAL A 553 4.02 -2.43 47.80
C VAL A 553 3.95 -3.42 46.64
N PRO A 554 4.73 -3.25 45.56
CA PRO A 554 4.78 -4.25 44.50
C PRO A 554 5.38 -5.58 45.02
N PRO A 555 4.89 -6.74 44.53
CA PRO A 555 5.45 -8.04 44.90
C PRO A 555 6.88 -8.23 44.39
N GLY A 556 7.61 -9.16 45.02
CA GLY A 556 8.93 -9.60 44.56
C GLY A 556 8.89 -10.14 43.14
N ARG A 557 9.79 -9.64 42.28
CA ARG A 557 9.83 -9.97 40.86
C ARG A 557 11.21 -9.73 40.25
N GLN A 558 11.39 -10.26 39.05
CA GLN A 558 12.58 -10.07 38.23
C GLN A 558 12.21 -9.77 36.78
N ALA A 559 13.17 -9.21 36.05
CA ALA A 559 13.11 -8.87 34.63
C ALA A 559 11.89 -8.01 34.21
N SER A 560 11.39 -7.19 35.14
CA SER A 560 10.51 -6.08 34.82
C SER A 560 11.29 -4.93 34.16
N VAL A 561 10.59 -4.07 33.45
CA VAL A 561 11.16 -2.84 32.89
C VAL A 561 10.84 -1.64 33.77
N ALA A 562 11.63 -0.57 33.64
CA ALA A 562 11.42 0.66 34.39
C ALA A 562 11.65 1.93 33.57
N TRP A 563 11.01 3.00 34.02
CA TRP A 563 11.14 4.35 33.50
C TRP A 563 11.32 5.35 34.64
N VAL A 564 11.80 6.54 34.30
CA VAL A 564 11.64 7.73 35.13
C VAL A 564 10.96 8.78 34.27
N ASP A 565 9.89 9.40 34.77
CA ASP A 565 9.20 10.48 34.06
C ASP A 565 9.89 11.84 34.27
N ASN A 566 9.44 12.87 33.53
CA ASN A 566 10.06 14.20 33.53
C ASN A 566 9.99 14.94 34.87
N ILE A 567 9.16 14.48 35.82
CA ILE A 567 9.06 15.05 37.17
C ILE A 567 9.72 14.15 38.23
N GLY A 568 10.39 13.07 37.81
CA GLY A 568 11.22 12.22 38.66
C GLY A 568 10.51 11.03 39.29
N ASN A 569 9.27 10.69 38.91
CA ASN A 569 8.64 9.48 39.42
C ASN A 569 9.25 8.24 38.78
N PHE A 570 9.44 7.19 39.57
CA PHE A 570 9.90 5.90 39.08
C PHE A 570 8.72 5.02 38.68
N TRP A 571 8.76 4.45 37.49
CA TRP A 571 7.73 3.58 36.97
C TRP A 571 8.27 2.18 36.72
N MET A 572 7.43 1.16 36.89
CA MET A 572 7.80 -0.23 36.66
C MET A 572 6.65 -1.00 36.04
N PHE A 573 6.94 -1.85 35.06
CA PHE A 573 5.95 -2.72 34.41
C PHE A 573 6.44 -4.16 34.27
N GLY A 574 5.50 -5.08 34.45
CA GLY A 574 5.69 -6.49 34.10
C GLY A 574 6.70 -7.22 34.97
N GLY A 575 7.50 -8.09 34.36
CA GLY A 575 8.41 -9.02 35.04
C GLY A 575 7.75 -10.36 35.34
N PHE A 576 8.46 -11.23 36.05
CA PHE A 576 7.95 -12.55 36.43
C PHE A 576 8.42 -12.97 37.82
N THR A 577 7.77 -14.00 38.38
CA THR A 577 8.18 -14.62 39.64
C THR A 577 9.09 -15.82 39.36
N SER A 578 8.51 -16.97 39.03
CA SER A 578 9.19 -18.20 38.64
C SER A 578 8.36 -18.95 37.59
N GLY A 579 9.03 -19.76 36.76
CA GLY A 579 8.37 -20.43 35.62
C GLY A 579 7.79 -19.42 34.63
N THR A 580 6.52 -19.59 34.25
CA THR A 580 5.80 -18.74 33.29
C THR A 580 4.81 -17.78 33.95
N ASN A 581 4.94 -17.52 35.25
CA ASN A 581 4.05 -16.64 36.01
C ASN A 581 4.48 -15.17 35.84
N GLY A 582 3.95 -14.55 34.78
CA GLY A 582 4.27 -13.19 34.38
C GLY A 582 3.30 -12.16 34.95
N PHE A 583 3.81 -10.94 35.12
CA PHE A 583 3.03 -9.76 35.50
C PHE A 583 2.75 -8.88 34.28
N ASN A 584 1.64 -8.15 34.31
CA ASN A 584 1.36 -7.03 33.41
C ASN A 584 0.89 -5.77 34.15
N ASP A 585 1.17 -5.67 35.46
CA ASP A 585 0.83 -4.49 36.25
C ASP A 585 1.83 -3.35 36.01
N LEU A 586 1.31 -2.14 35.98
CA LEU A 586 2.07 -0.90 35.94
C LEU A 586 2.02 -0.24 37.32
N TRP A 587 3.20 0.06 37.86
CA TRP A 587 3.38 0.71 39.15
C TRP A 587 4.11 2.03 39.00
N LYS A 588 3.73 3.02 39.81
CA LYS A 588 4.41 4.31 39.95
C LYS A 588 4.83 4.53 41.39
N PHE A 589 6.09 4.88 41.62
CA PHE A 589 6.61 5.37 42.88
C PHE A 589 6.83 6.88 42.80
N ASP A 590 6.19 7.61 43.71
CA ASP A 590 6.40 9.04 43.91
C ASP A 590 7.48 9.23 44.99
N PRO A 591 8.69 9.76 44.65
CA PRO A 591 9.76 9.95 45.61
C PRO A 591 9.49 11.05 46.64
N ALA A 592 8.63 12.02 46.33
CA ALA A 592 8.28 13.11 47.25
C ALA A 592 7.29 12.61 48.33
N ALA A 593 6.31 11.81 47.92
CA ALA A 593 5.35 11.18 48.83
C ALA A 593 5.89 9.89 49.48
N THR A 594 6.94 9.28 48.91
CA THR A 594 7.46 7.95 49.27
C THR A 594 6.41 6.84 49.19
N GLN A 595 5.54 6.89 48.17
CA GLN A 595 4.40 6.00 48.03
C GLN A 595 4.29 5.35 46.65
N TRP A 596 3.84 4.10 46.64
CA TRP A 596 3.49 3.38 45.42
C TRP A 596 2.02 3.55 45.04
N THR A 597 1.77 3.62 43.74
CA THR A 597 0.45 3.57 43.12
C THR A 597 0.41 2.41 42.13
N TRP A 598 -0.54 1.50 42.25
CA TRP A 598 -0.86 0.55 41.19
C TRP A 598 -1.71 1.26 40.14
N VAL A 599 -1.15 1.51 38.96
CA VAL A 599 -1.76 2.39 37.94
C VAL A 599 -2.59 1.60 36.95
N SER A 600 -2.04 0.52 36.39
CA SER A 600 -2.66 -0.26 35.31
C SER A 600 -2.35 -1.75 35.43
N GLY A 601 -3.01 -2.58 34.62
CA GLY A 601 -2.79 -4.01 34.52
C GLY A 601 -3.35 -4.86 35.65
N SER A 602 -3.16 -6.18 35.59
CA SER A 602 -3.79 -7.13 36.49
C SER A 602 -3.11 -7.21 37.86
N LYS A 603 -3.88 -7.47 38.90
CA LYS A 603 -3.35 -7.76 40.23
C LYS A 603 -2.69 -9.14 40.26
N GLY A 604 -1.38 -9.17 40.49
CA GLY A 604 -0.58 -10.40 40.67
C GLY A 604 -0.02 -10.99 39.38
N ALA A 605 0.75 -12.08 39.52
CA ALA A 605 1.37 -12.77 38.39
C ALA A 605 0.38 -13.75 37.72
N THR A 606 -0.64 -13.20 37.06
CA THR A 606 -1.75 -13.96 36.49
C THR A 606 -1.53 -14.39 35.04
N SER A 607 -0.39 -14.05 34.43
CA SER A 607 -0.09 -14.35 33.03
C SER A 607 -1.19 -13.89 32.07
N THR A 608 -1.75 -12.72 32.35
CA THR A 608 -2.90 -12.16 31.62
C THR A 608 -2.53 -11.85 30.17
N PRO A 609 -3.31 -12.32 29.17
CA PRO A 609 -3.16 -11.93 27.77
C PRO A 609 -3.28 -10.42 27.54
N GLY A 610 -2.65 -9.92 26.47
CA GLY A 610 -2.76 -8.51 26.08
C GLY A 610 -4.13 -8.17 25.51
N ASN A 611 -4.64 -6.98 25.84
CA ASN A 611 -5.84 -6.41 25.22
C ASN A 611 -5.45 -5.20 24.36
N TYR A 612 -5.48 -5.38 23.05
CA TYR A 612 -4.90 -4.46 22.06
C TYR A 612 -5.85 -3.34 21.61
N GLY A 613 -7.16 -3.51 21.78
CA GLY A 613 -8.14 -2.58 21.24
C GLY A 613 -7.99 -2.41 19.71
N THR A 614 -8.11 -1.17 19.23
CA THR A 614 -7.81 -0.81 17.85
C THR A 614 -6.42 -0.17 17.79
N GLN A 615 -5.59 -0.59 16.84
CA GLN A 615 -4.25 -0.03 16.66
C GLN A 615 -4.30 1.49 16.50
N GLY A 616 -3.42 2.20 17.21
CA GLY A 616 -3.38 3.66 17.24
C GLY A 616 -4.55 4.31 17.98
N ILE A 617 -5.37 3.57 18.74
CA ILE A 617 -6.49 4.14 19.49
C ILE A 617 -6.36 3.77 20.97
N ALA A 618 -6.21 4.78 21.83
CA ALA A 618 -6.21 4.59 23.27
C ALA A 618 -7.58 4.15 23.76
N ALA A 619 -7.59 3.25 24.73
CA ALA A 619 -8.79 2.91 25.47
C ALA A 619 -8.40 2.52 26.90
N SER A 620 -9.30 2.78 27.86
CA SER A 620 -9.08 2.41 29.27
C SER A 620 -8.95 0.91 29.50
N THR A 621 -9.36 0.09 28.53
CA THR A 621 -9.25 -1.37 28.57
C THR A 621 -7.98 -1.90 27.91
N ASN A 622 -7.25 -1.05 27.17
CA ASN A 622 -6.01 -1.43 26.53
C ASN A 622 -4.95 -1.70 27.60
N VAL A 623 -4.32 -2.86 27.54
CA VAL A 623 -3.24 -3.25 28.47
C VAL A 623 -2.32 -4.21 27.74
N PRO A 624 -0.99 -3.98 27.72
CA PRO A 624 -0.04 -4.97 27.24
C PRO A 624 -0.16 -6.26 28.07
N GLY A 625 0.00 -7.41 27.42
CA GLY A 625 -0.06 -8.69 28.14
C GLY A 625 1.15 -8.91 29.04
N ALA A 626 1.05 -9.92 29.91
CA ALA A 626 2.07 -10.25 30.89
C ALA A 626 3.39 -10.59 30.22
N ARG A 627 4.45 -9.89 30.59
CA ARG A 627 5.73 -9.99 29.88
C ARG A 627 6.91 -9.64 30.77
N TRP A 628 8.08 -10.09 30.36
CA TRP A 628 9.35 -9.82 30.99
C TRP A 628 10.42 -9.62 29.93
N ILE A 629 11.51 -8.95 30.33
CA ILE A 629 12.68 -8.73 29.46
C ILE A 629 12.33 -7.95 28.18
N SER A 630 11.43 -6.98 28.32
CA SER A 630 11.10 -6.03 27.27
C SER A 630 12.15 -4.92 27.17
N ALA A 631 12.11 -4.15 26.08
CA ALA A 631 12.79 -2.88 26.00
C ALA A 631 11.85 -1.74 26.42
N ALA A 632 12.40 -0.71 27.06
CA ALA A 632 11.63 0.40 27.60
C ALA A 632 12.40 1.72 27.53
N TRP A 633 11.71 2.78 27.14
CA TRP A 633 12.21 4.16 27.15
C TRP A 633 11.09 5.15 27.41
N SER A 634 11.42 6.37 27.82
CA SER A 634 10.47 7.49 27.83
C SER A 634 10.74 8.38 26.61
N ASP A 635 9.75 9.10 26.10
CA ASP A 635 9.98 10.17 25.11
C ASP A 635 10.25 11.54 25.79
N ILE A 636 10.39 12.61 24.99
CA ILE A 636 10.69 13.96 25.47
C ILE A 636 9.52 14.55 26.28
N HIS A 637 8.29 14.09 26.03
CA HIS A 637 7.11 14.43 26.82
C HIS A 637 7.01 13.60 28.11
N GLY A 638 7.81 12.55 28.24
CA GLY A 638 7.84 11.66 29.39
C GLY A 638 6.87 10.49 29.28
N ASN A 639 6.23 10.26 28.12
CA ASN A 639 5.38 9.09 27.91
C ASN A 639 6.21 7.81 27.91
N LEU A 640 5.62 6.71 28.35
CA LEU A 640 6.35 5.46 28.59
C LEU A 640 6.18 4.53 27.38
N TRP A 641 7.28 4.25 26.70
CA TRP A 641 7.33 3.33 25.56
C TRP A 641 7.81 1.95 25.98
N LEU A 642 7.18 0.92 25.41
CA LEU A 642 7.40 -0.48 25.71
C LEU A 642 7.43 -1.29 24.41
N PHE A 643 8.52 -2.04 24.19
CA PHE A 643 8.69 -2.89 23.02
C PHE A 643 9.01 -4.34 23.40
N GLY A 644 8.30 -5.28 22.79
CA GLY A 644 8.64 -6.70 22.78
C GLY A 644 8.73 -7.35 24.16
N GLY A 645 9.67 -8.30 24.31
CA GLY A 645 9.84 -9.13 25.50
C GLY A 645 9.35 -10.57 25.30
N GLN A 646 9.41 -11.37 26.35
CA GLN A 646 8.85 -12.72 26.38
C GLN A 646 7.58 -12.68 27.22
N GLY A 647 6.50 -13.29 26.73
CA GLY A 647 5.26 -13.34 27.49
C GLY A 647 4.03 -13.58 26.64
N PHE A 648 2.91 -13.00 27.08
CA PHE A 648 1.59 -13.28 26.56
C PHE A 648 1.06 -12.12 25.72
N ASP A 649 0.52 -12.42 24.54
CA ASP A 649 -0.31 -11.51 23.76
C ASP A 649 -1.73 -12.06 23.59
N ALA A 650 -2.47 -11.57 22.58
CA ALA A 650 -3.83 -12.01 22.30
C ALA A 650 -3.92 -13.45 21.77
N THR A 651 -2.82 -14.02 21.29
CA THR A 651 -2.75 -15.34 20.63
C THR A 651 -2.10 -16.42 21.49
N GLY A 652 -1.21 -16.07 22.43
CA GLY A 652 -0.57 -17.05 23.29
C GLY A 652 0.69 -16.53 23.98
N ASN A 653 1.56 -17.48 24.39
CA ASN A 653 2.84 -17.21 25.05
C ASN A 653 4.02 -17.41 24.08
N GLY A 654 4.95 -16.46 24.02
CA GLY A 654 6.13 -16.50 23.15
C GLY A 654 6.88 -15.17 23.14
N SER A 655 7.79 -15.02 22.17
CA SER A 655 8.46 -13.74 21.93
C SER A 655 7.46 -12.71 21.41
N LEU A 656 7.57 -11.48 21.86
CA LEU A 656 6.68 -10.37 21.53
C LEU A 656 7.43 -9.34 20.67
N GLY A 657 6.69 -8.58 19.87
CA GLY A 657 7.23 -7.53 18.98
C GLY A 657 6.27 -6.36 18.81
N ASP A 658 5.28 -6.27 19.69
CA ASP A 658 4.36 -5.16 19.80
C ASP A 658 5.04 -3.95 20.43
N LEU A 659 4.64 -2.76 19.97
CA LEU A 659 5.08 -1.47 20.47
C LEU A 659 3.90 -0.74 21.11
N TRP A 660 4.09 -0.33 22.35
CA TRP A 660 3.08 0.35 23.16
C TRP A 660 3.60 1.67 23.69
N GLU A 661 2.68 2.60 23.86
CA GLU A 661 2.89 3.89 24.51
C GLU A 661 1.90 4.03 25.67
N PHE A 662 2.38 4.43 26.85
CA PHE A 662 1.54 4.88 27.97
C PHE A 662 1.67 6.39 28.13
N THR A 663 0.61 7.10 27.81
CA THR A 663 0.64 8.56 27.70
C THR A 663 0.54 9.22 29.08
N LEU A 664 1.57 10.00 29.45
CA LEU A 664 1.64 10.82 30.67
C LEU A 664 1.44 12.31 30.39
N ASP A 665 1.64 12.74 29.15
CA ASP A 665 1.35 14.09 28.68
C ASP A 665 0.66 14.01 27.31
N THR A 666 -0.44 14.74 27.15
CA THR A 666 -1.16 14.85 25.88
C THR A 666 -0.82 16.14 25.13
N THR A 667 0.10 16.97 25.65
CA THR A 667 0.65 18.07 24.83
C THR A 667 1.15 17.46 23.55
N THR A 668 0.61 17.96 22.45
CA THR A 668 0.60 17.26 21.18
C THR A 668 2.01 16.92 20.75
N ASP A 669 2.28 15.63 20.80
CA ASP A 669 3.12 14.93 19.86
C ASP A 669 2.56 15.20 18.45
N ALA A 670 2.96 16.35 17.91
CA ALA A 670 2.32 16.98 16.78
C ALA A 670 2.70 16.19 15.54
N GLY A 671 1.91 15.17 15.21
CA GLY A 671 2.28 14.18 14.21
C GLY A 671 1.77 12.79 14.54
N ASN A 672 1.52 12.45 15.81
CA ASN A 672 0.99 11.14 16.13
C ASN A 672 -0.43 10.96 15.55
N PRO A 673 -0.65 10.06 14.57
CA PRO A 673 -1.99 9.79 14.05
C PRO A 673 -2.83 8.99 15.06
N ALA A 674 -2.22 8.51 16.15
CA ALA A 674 -2.91 7.80 17.18
C ALA A 674 -3.77 8.75 18.03
N THR A 675 -4.97 8.27 18.38
CA THR A 675 -5.82 8.94 19.37
C THR A 675 -5.36 8.53 20.76
N ILE A 676 -4.29 9.18 21.23
CA ILE A 676 -3.72 8.95 22.57
C ILE A 676 -4.59 9.57 23.67
N ALA A 677 -4.52 9.03 24.89
CA ALA A 677 -5.28 9.52 26.03
C ALA A 677 -4.47 9.40 27.32
N LEU A 678 -4.55 10.45 28.16
CA LEU A 678 -3.82 10.54 29.41
C LEU A 678 -4.07 9.32 30.33
N ASN A 679 -2.99 8.75 30.87
CA ASN A 679 -2.97 7.56 31.72
C ASN A 679 -3.56 6.30 31.06
N GLN A 680 -3.40 6.14 29.74
CA GLN A 680 -3.86 4.96 29.01
C GLN A 680 -2.76 4.39 28.12
N TRP A 681 -2.84 3.07 27.89
CA TRP A 681 -2.00 2.38 26.92
C TRP A 681 -2.60 2.51 25.51
N THR A 682 -1.73 2.77 24.54
CA THR A 682 -2.05 2.73 23.11
C THR A 682 -1.15 1.71 22.44
N TRP A 683 -1.74 0.76 21.72
CA TRP A 683 -0.97 -0.14 20.86
C TRP A 683 -0.63 0.62 19.57
N ILE A 684 0.65 0.96 19.40
CA ILE A 684 1.10 1.83 18.30
C ILE A 684 1.31 1.02 17.04
N LYS A 685 2.14 -0.04 17.11
CA LYS A 685 2.44 -0.92 15.97
C LYS A 685 3.04 -2.25 16.41
N GLY A 686 3.47 -3.05 15.44
CA GLY A 686 4.02 -4.40 15.66
C GLY A 686 2.92 -5.46 15.82
N PRO A 687 3.24 -6.75 15.72
CA PRO A 687 2.26 -7.83 15.72
C PRO A 687 1.55 -7.97 17.07
N ASN A 688 0.26 -8.32 17.04
CA ASN A 688 -0.49 -8.81 18.20
C ASN A 688 -0.48 -10.35 18.29
N ALA A 689 0.53 -10.97 17.69
CA ALA A 689 0.77 -12.41 17.65
C ALA A 689 2.23 -12.73 18.01
N VAL A 690 2.43 -13.83 18.73
CA VAL A 690 3.75 -14.20 19.25
C VAL A 690 4.62 -14.75 18.14
N SER A 691 5.94 -14.69 18.34
CA SER A 691 6.91 -15.47 17.56
C SER A 691 6.89 -15.16 16.05
N GLN A 692 6.65 -13.90 15.70
CA GLN A 692 6.63 -13.43 14.30
C GLN A 692 8.03 -13.04 13.82
N PRO A 693 8.37 -13.32 12.55
CA PRO A 693 9.64 -12.94 11.94
C PRO A 693 9.82 -11.42 11.86
N GLY A 694 11.07 -11.00 11.82
CA GLY A 694 11.42 -9.64 11.43
C GLY A 694 11.22 -9.42 9.93
N ILE A 695 10.95 -8.17 9.55
CA ILE A 695 10.88 -7.73 8.17
C ILE A 695 12.03 -6.75 7.97
N TYR A 696 12.94 -7.09 7.05
CA TYR A 696 14.20 -6.39 6.84
C TYR A 696 14.29 -5.90 5.40
N GLY A 697 14.81 -4.68 5.24
CA GLY A 697 15.15 -4.13 3.93
C GLY A 697 13.94 -3.89 3.03
N LEU A 698 14.21 -3.53 1.77
CA LEU A 698 13.19 -3.26 0.77
C LEU A 698 12.43 -4.56 0.45
N PRO A 699 11.09 -4.64 0.67
CA PRO A 699 10.29 -5.78 0.22
C PRO A 699 10.43 -5.99 -1.29
N ALA A 700 10.21 -7.23 -1.74
CA ALA A 700 10.28 -7.59 -3.16
C ALA A 700 9.17 -6.93 -4.02
N ASP A 701 8.09 -6.43 -3.39
CA ASP A 701 7.06 -5.64 -4.04
C ASP A 701 7.44 -4.16 -4.05
N PRO A 702 7.70 -3.53 -5.22
CA PRO A 702 8.03 -2.11 -5.32
C PRO A 702 6.85 -1.17 -4.99
N ARG A 703 5.78 -1.66 -4.38
CA ARG A 703 4.66 -0.87 -3.86
C ARG A 703 4.59 -0.89 -2.32
N VAL A 704 5.40 -1.73 -1.66
CA VAL A 704 5.43 -1.89 -0.21
C VAL A 704 6.88 -1.71 0.24
N TRP A 705 7.15 -0.74 1.11
CA TRP A 705 8.49 -0.18 1.26
C TRP A 705 9.01 -0.16 2.72
N PRO A 706 10.35 -0.23 2.92
CA PRO A 706 11.01 -0.75 4.11
C PRO A 706 10.65 -0.04 5.39
N HIS A 707 10.59 1.28 5.46
CA HIS A 707 10.42 1.95 6.77
C HIS A 707 9.03 1.73 7.38
N VAL A 708 8.02 1.54 6.52
CA VAL A 708 6.63 1.24 6.91
C VAL A 708 6.46 -0.22 7.32
N THR A 709 7.15 -1.14 6.63
CA THR A 709 7.02 -2.59 6.89
C THR A 709 8.10 -3.18 7.76
N ASN A 710 9.22 -2.48 7.90
CA ASN A 710 10.35 -2.96 8.66
C ASN A 710 9.89 -3.15 10.09
N ASN A 711 10.25 -4.30 10.60
CA ASN A 711 9.95 -4.69 11.94
C ASN A 711 11.16 -5.48 12.41
N PRO A 712 11.73 -5.17 13.59
CA PRO A 712 12.72 -6.03 14.21
C PRO A 712 12.21 -7.48 14.37
N GLY A 713 10.90 -7.72 14.34
CA GLY A 713 10.36 -9.02 14.64
C GLY A 713 10.35 -9.25 16.13
N THR A 714 9.74 -10.36 16.52
CA THR A 714 9.53 -10.65 17.93
C THR A 714 10.83 -11.08 18.62
N ARG A 715 11.13 -10.48 19.78
CA ARG A 715 12.38 -10.70 20.49
C ARG A 715 12.29 -10.32 21.97
N TRP A 716 13.20 -10.87 22.76
CA TRP A 716 13.37 -10.55 24.18
C TRP A 716 14.85 -10.39 24.53
N GLY A 717 15.12 -9.63 25.59
CA GLY A 717 16.47 -9.31 26.03
C GLY A 717 17.37 -8.58 25.04
N PRO A 718 16.83 -7.72 24.13
CA PRO A 718 17.71 -6.92 23.31
C PRO A 718 18.53 -5.96 24.18
N ALA A 719 19.76 -5.69 23.77
CA ALA A 719 20.50 -4.54 24.26
C ALA A 719 19.83 -3.28 23.70
N TYR A 720 19.62 -2.26 24.53
CA TYR A 720 18.98 -1.03 24.06
C TYR A 720 19.55 0.22 24.69
N TRP A 721 19.39 1.34 23.98
CA TRP A 721 19.85 2.66 24.35
C TRP A 721 18.80 3.71 24.08
N THR A 722 18.93 4.83 24.78
CA THR A 722 18.15 6.02 24.54
C THR A 722 19.08 7.22 24.48
N THR A 723 19.03 7.99 23.40
CA THR A 723 19.72 9.28 23.33
C THR A 723 18.84 10.36 23.94
N THR A 724 19.38 11.22 24.80
CA THR A 724 18.60 12.32 25.38
C THR A 724 18.42 13.47 24.39
N PRO A 725 17.26 14.16 24.38
CA PRO A 725 17.00 15.31 23.49
C PRO A 725 18.08 16.39 23.49
N ALA A 726 18.74 16.61 24.63
CA ALA A 726 19.77 17.63 24.81
C ALA A 726 21.08 17.39 24.01
N GLN A 727 21.24 16.23 23.35
CA GLN A 727 22.42 15.93 22.54
C GLN A 727 22.19 16.10 21.03
N THR A 728 20.95 15.96 20.53
CA THR A 728 20.65 15.90 19.08
C THR A 728 19.37 16.60 18.64
N GLY A 729 18.53 17.11 19.54
CA GLY A 729 17.22 17.70 19.21
C GLY A 729 16.06 16.71 19.36
N ASP A 730 16.25 15.44 18.97
CA ASP A 730 15.22 14.39 19.03
C ASP A 730 15.69 13.17 19.84
N GLN A 731 14.79 12.59 20.64
CA GLN A 731 15.05 11.37 21.41
C GLN A 731 14.97 10.14 20.52
N GLN A 732 16.01 9.31 20.54
CA GLN A 732 16.08 8.10 19.71
C GLN A 732 16.12 6.86 20.59
N PHE A 733 15.39 5.83 20.16
CA PHE A 733 15.54 4.50 20.71
C PHE A 733 16.43 3.67 19.78
N TRP A 734 17.45 3.04 20.34
CA TRP A 734 18.34 2.13 19.62
C TRP A 734 18.27 0.75 20.25
N MET A 735 18.33 -0.28 19.43
CA MET A 735 18.22 -1.65 19.86
C MET A 735 19.17 -2.54 19.08
N LEU A 736 19.89 -3.40 19.77
CA LEU A 736 20.78 -4.39 19.18
C LEU A 736 20.40 -5.78 19.69
N GLY A 737 20.25 -6.71 18.75
CA GLY A 737 20.19 -8.13 19.06
C GLY A 737 19.00 -8.56 19.90
N GLY A 738 19.26 -9.39 20.91
CA GLY A 738 18.26 -10.14 21.67
C GLY A 738 18.02 -11.55 21.12
N GLU A 739 17.24 -12.34 21.84
CA GLU A 739 16.82 -13.67 21.39
C GLU A 739 15.44 -13.56 20.71
N GLY A 740 15.34 -14.00 19.45
CA GLY A 740 14.13 -13.77 18.68
C GLY A 740 14.08 -14.42 17.31
N PHE A 741 13.21 -13.87 16.46
CA PHE A 741 12.93 -14.39 15.12
C PHE A 741 13.46 -13.44 14.05
N ASP A 742 14.36 -13.96 13.23
CA ASP A 742 14.94 -13.26 12.08
C ASP A 742 13.99 -13.21 10.87
N ALA A 743 14.51 -12.81 9.70
CA ALA A 743 13.73 -12.70 8.46
C ALA A 743 13.15 -14.03 7.96
N THR A 744 13.73 -15.16 8.35
CA THR A 744 13.34 -16.49 7.85
C THR A 744 12.20 -17.09 8.65
N GLY A 745 11.85 -16.50 9.79
CA GLY A 745 10.83 -17.04 10.70
C GLY A 745 11.17 -18.44 11.19
N SER A 746 12.46 -18.80 11.18
CA SER A 746 12.93 -20.15 11.45
C SER A 746 12.22 -20.73 12.68
N VAL A 747 11.62 -21.90 12.55
CA VAL A 747 10.95 -22.65 13.62
C VAL A 747 11.89 -23.77 14.08
N GLY A 748 12.37 -23.73 15.32
CA GLY A 748 13.33 -24.70 15.86
C GLY A 748 13.77 -24.38 17.30
N LYS A 749 14.24 -25.38 18.05
CA LYS A 749 14.73 -25.21 19.43
C LYS A 749 16.24 -24.87 19.42
N GLY A 750 16.65 -23.78 20.08
CA GLY A 750 18.04 -23.35 20.25
C GLY A 750 18.14 -21.85 20.56
N PHE A 751 19.29 -21.39 21.10
CA PHE A 751 19.61 -19.95 21.24
C PHE A 751 19.59 -19.31 19.86
N ARG A 752 18.89 -18.18 19.73
CA ARG A 752 18.72 -17.43 18.47
C ARG A 752 19.10 -15.98 18.65
N LEU A 753 20.40 -15.76 18.83
CA LEU A 753 20.90 -14.44 19.18
C LEU A 753 21.06 -13.61 17.92
N LEU A 754 20.34 -12.50 17.88
CA LEU A 754 20.40 -11.54 16.79
C LEU A 754 21.57 -10.58 17.01
N ASN A 755 22.12 -10.03 15.93
CA ASN A 755 23.14 -8.96 15.95
C ASN A 755 22.73 -7.75 15.12
N ASP A 756 21.45 -7.62 14.81
CA ASP A 756 20.89 -6.52 14.05
C ASP A 756 20.73 -5.25 14.90
N LEU A 757 21.21 -4.14 14.37
CA LEU A 757 21.04 -2.82 14.98
C LEU A 757 19.83 -2.13 14.36
N TRP A 758 18.91 -1.75 15.21
CA TRP A 758 17.68 -1.05 14.89
C TRP A 758 17.64 0.31 15.55
N ARG A 759 17.03 1.27 14.86
CA ARG A 759 16.68 2.57 15.40
C ARG A 759 15.17 2.75 15.27
N TYR A 760 14.54 3.30 16.31
CA TYR A 760 13.18 3.78 16.27
C TYR A 760 13.18 5.26 16.64
N LEU A 761 12.54 6.07 15.78
CA LEU A 761 12.27 7.47 16.04
C LEU A 761 10.84 7.54 16.56
N PRO A 762 10.61 7.71 17.89
CA PRO A 762 9.27 8.01 18.37
C PRO A 762 8.83 9.35 17.77
N TYR A 763 7.52 9.54 17.63
CA TYR A 763 7.04 10.89 17.42
C TYR A 763 7.41 11.72 18.69
N PRO A 764 7.93 12.94 18.55
CA PRO A 764 8.48 13.75 19.63
C PRO A 764 7.40 14.15 20.61
#